data_AF-A0AA36H3G9-F1
#
_entry.id   AF-A0AA36H3G9-F1
#
_cell.length_a   1.000
_cell.length_b   1.000
_cell.length_c   1.000
_cell.angle_alpha   90.00
_cell.angle_beta   90.00
_cell.angle_gamma   90.00
#
_symmetry.space_group_name_H-M   'P 1'
#
loop_
_entity.id
_entity.type
_entity.pdbx_description
1 polymer ?
#
loop_
_entity_poly.entity_id
_entity_poly.type
_entity_poly.pdbx_seq_one_letter_code
_entity_poly.pdbx_strand_id
1 'polypeptide(L)'
;MPLKWSFISQLEGRKDQSDRKHTLSGDDYQFLQKSVIPTYHFQKSLRRLPIPKLTDSCNRFLASAKVVLSEADYKRTEEVVRSFEKTEGPELQKALLDYDRNHKDTSYICEPWFDMYLKSRLPLPVNYNPFMMYAPDPNTRFNHQLSRATNFAVSFARFKRALEKNILAPEVFHLNPKKSDTKLFRNVCKTLPPTLSWFGAVAFKAFPLDMSQYKSTFNGTRIPKKGKDVLHQDETQKHFMVLYRGKIYAVDIFDDKGEILPAEDVHNSLAYILETGARQEADKCVGALTSLNRDEWASAREELLEAGNAEKLRSIDGALFTLCLDDLKSQDPTRLVQSLLIGDDASNRWFDKSFQLIMDGNGQATINFEHSWGDGVAVLRLMEESYKDTNLHHFVTPDTKTKTANKAMVREIEMNLTPSLRSKIENAKKVHLESNSMLDFATVEYAGLNKNAIKKSKLSPDSIMQLGIQMAFYSLYGDFVPTYESCSTAAFLKGRTECMRSATAATREATLALLSGKSVKAPELLLQCSNTHTQLVKEASMGQGFDRHLLGLKITAERLGKPMPALFEDPGFNRMSHFVLSTSTLSTNTIVFGGFGPVVEDGLGIGYNVSSTQVGAVITSHKKNRDAKDFAKALEKSLDTLKNIRSLHEFTPLNMGEHGDNRPDMVEAAKKFMLTPKVRDTPFEEQRQFLLGKGVTEAEIAEARASIPARDLNTSSAVHYDVYQPPQQSRLASFAQSVAVIGCVSYAGYRFLRSFVLPRFFDIPDPATEEVRQLQGQVNELQNSIKFVLDSVSQTTSMLAAQQQEISKALLSVSQRDTDISKVETGISTIKSLLLSHNNFAPILAPTATSAKLPSWQQAESSLSAPATTSGYTTPPANFRETLDEPESDEVLDHDQV
;
A
#
# COMPACT_ATOMS: atom_id res chain seq x y z
N MET A 1 11.97 6.92 33.68
CA MET A 1 11.41 8.28 33.51
C MET A 1 9.92 8.15 33.26
N PRO A 2 9.06 9.06 33.77
CA PRO A 2 7.64 9.08 33.39
C PRO A 2 7.51 9.43 31.90
N LEU A 3 6.53 8.83 31.22
CA LEU A 3 6.24 9.17 29.82
C LEU A 3 5.84 10.64 29.71
N LYS A 4 6.50 11.35 28.79
CA LYS A 4 6.10 12.70 28.40
C LYS A 4 4.92 12.62 27.42
N TRP A 5 3.73 12.30 27.93
CA TRP A 5 2.45 12.50 27.22
C TRP A 5 2.08 13.99 27.02
N SER A 6 3.01 14.91 27.27
CA SER A 6 3.00 16.24 26.66
C SER A 6 3.09 16.13 25.13
N PHE A 7 2.60 17.15 24.41
CA PHE A 7 2.69 17.30 22.93
C PHE A 7 1.52 16.80 22.07
N ILE A 8 0.28 17.06 22.52
CA ILE A 8 -0.72 17.71 21.64
C ILE A 8 -1.22 19.02 22.30
N SER A 9 -0.30 19.90 22.70
CA SER A 9 -0.61 21.18 23.36
C SER A 9 -0.31 22.42 22.52
N GLN A 10 -0.08 22.28 21.21
CA GLN A 10 0.13 23.42 20.29
C GLN A 10 -1.05 23.61 19.33
N LEU A 11 -2.23 23.81 19.94
CA LEU A 11 -3.32 24.60 19.38
C LEU A 11 -3.64 25.77 20.33
N GLU A 12 -2.60 26.45 20.82
CA GLU A 12 -2.73 27.71 21.57
C GLU A 12 -3.21 28.82 20.62
N GLY A 13 -4.53 28.87 20.43
CA GLY A 13 -5.17 29.82 19.53
C GLY A 13 -6.69 29.95 19.69
N ARG A 14 -7.29 29.30 20.70
CA ARG A 14 -8.70 29.48 21.11
C ARG A 14 -8.85 29.32 22.62
N LYS A 15 -8.57 30.40 23.37
CA LYS A 15 -9.11 30.52 24.73
C LYS A 15 -10.62 30.80 24.64
N ASP A 16 -11.36 30.35 25.66
CA ASP A 16 -12.69 30.84 26.05
C ASP A 16 -13.96 30.26 25.35
N GLN A 17 -14.00 28.94 25.11
CA GLN A 17 -15.26 28.21 24.84
C GLN A 17 -15.46 26.87 25.60
N SER A 18 -14.46 26.37 26.34
CA SER A 18 -14.38 24.97 26.79
C SER A 18 -15.26 24.54 27.97
N ASP A 19 -15.96 25.46 28.65
CA ASP A 19 -16.75 25.17 29.86
C ASP A 19 -18.28 25.21 29.66
N ARG A 20 -18.75 25.33 28.41
CA ARG A 20 -20.20 25.38 28.12
C ARG A 20 -20.70 24.07 27.54
N LYS A 21 -21.83 23.60 28.07
CA LYS A 21 -22.66 22.55 27.47
C LYS A 21 -22.92 22.86 25.99
N HIS A 22 -22.90 21.84 25.12
CA HIS A 22 -23.17 22.03 23.70
C HIS A 22 -24.49 22.75 23.45
N THR A 23 -24.52 23.62 22.43
CA THR A 23 -25.72 24.37 22.02
C THR A 23 -26.48 23.73 20.86
N LEU A 24 -25.96 22.60 20.33
CA LEU A 24 -26.61 21.86 19.23
C LEU A 24 -28.02 21.41 19.63
N SER A 25 -28.98 21.61 18.72
CA SER A 25 -30.37 21.17 18.86
C SER A 25 -30.96 20.84 17.47
N GLY A 26 -32.08 20.11 17.44
CA GLY A 26 -32.70 19.66 16.18
C GLY A 26 -31.70 18.95 15.27
N ASP A 27 -31.81 19.18 13.96
CA ASP A 27 -30.92 18.55 12.96
C ASP A 27 -29.41 18.77 13.21
N ASP A 28 -28.99 19.85 13.87
CA ASP A 28 -27.58 20.10 14.17
C ASP A 28 -27.04 19.18 15.29
N TYR A 29 -27.91 18.71 16.18
CA TYR A 29 -27.60 17.63 17.11
C TYR A 29 -27.67 16.24 16.44
N GLN A 30 -28.56 16.08 15.46
CA GLN A 30 -28.84 14.78 14.84
C GLN A 30 -27.83 14.32 13.78
N PHE A 31 -27.10 15.25 13.15
CA PHE A 31 -26.16 14.93 12.06
C PHE A 31 -24.81 15.62 12.26
N LEU A 32 -23.69 14.90 12.05
CA LEU A 32 -22.35 15.52 12.06
C LEU A 32 -22.02 16.26 10.76
N GLN A 33 -22.69 15.94 9.66
CA GLN A 33 -22.53 16.59 8.36
C GLN A 33 -23.85 16.68 7.62
N LYS A 34 -24.00 17.75 6.83
CA LYS A 34 -25.12 18.03 5.95
C LYS A 34 -24.59 18.38 4.56
N SER A 35 -23.96 17.41 3.90
CA SER A 35 -23.34 17.59 2.58
C SER A 35 -24.37 17.98 1.52
N VAL A 36 -23.99 18.95 0.68
CA VAL A 36 -24.80 19.37 -0.48
C VAL A 36 -24.66 18.42 -1.68
N ILE A 37 -23.59 17.62 -1.71
CA ILE A 37 -23.41 16.51 -2.65
C ILE A 37 -23.85 15.22 -1.93
N PRO A 38 -24.78 14.42 -2.46
CA PRO A 38 -25.18 13.17 -1.82
C PRO A 38 -24.00 12.22 -1.64
N THR A 39 -23.91 11.51 -0.52
CA THR A 39 -22.78 10.62 -0.16
C THR A 39 -22.36 9.69 -1.31
N TYR A 40 -23.33 8.99 -1.91
CA TYR A 40 -23.07 8.01 -2.97
C TYR A 40 -23.09 8.59 -4.40
N HIS A 41 -23.01 9.91 -4.56
CA HIS A 41 -23.22 10.59 -5.84
C HIS A 41 -22.22 10.21 -6.96
N PHE A 42 -21.00 9.85 -6.61
CA PHE A 42 -19.96 9.48 -7.59
C PHE A 42 -19.95 7.98 -7.95
N GLN A 43 -20.60 7.12 -7.16
CA GLN A 43 -20.42 5.67 -7.25
C GLN A 43 -20.83 5.09 -8.61
N LYS A 44 -21.84 5.67 -9.28
CA LYS A 44 -22.33 5.25 -10.61
C LYS A 44 -21.39 5.63 -11.77
N SER A 45 -20.36 6.45 -11.54
CA SER A 45 -19.40 6.89 -12.57
C SER A 45 -17.94 6.63 -12.21
N LEU A 46 -17.68 5.94 -11.09
CA LEU A 46 -16.35 5.40 -10.77
C LEU A 46 -15.83 4.53 -11.92
N ARG A 47 -14.52 4.63 -12.18
CA ARG A 47 -13.86 3.82 -13.20
C ARG A 47 -13.71 2.38 -12.69
N ARG A 48 -13.79 1.41 -13.59
CA ARG A 48 -13.55 0.00 -13.26
C ARG A 48 -12.05 -0.21 -12.98
N LEU A 49 -11.73 -1.05 -12.00
CA LEU A 49 -10.33 -1.40 -11.67
C LEU A 49 -9.67 -2.04 -12.90
N PRO A 50 -8.55 -1.51 -13.41
CA PRO A 50 -7.89 -2.11 -14.58
C PRO A 50 -7.26 -3.45 -14.22
N ILE A 51 -7.18 -4.34 -15.21
CA ILE A 51 -6.35 -5.54 -15.18
C ILE A 51 -5.03 -5.17 -15.89
N PRO A 52 -3.85 -5.33 -15.25
CA PRO A 52 -2.56 -5.10 -15.90
C PRO A 52 -2.33 -6.02 -17.11
N LYS A 53 -1.33 -5.68 -17.94
CA LYS A 53 -0.82 -6.63 -18.94
C LYS A 53 -0.04 -7.74 -18.24
N LEU A 54 -0.17 -8.97 -18.74
CA LEU A 54 0.55 -10.15 -18.25
C LEU A 54 2.07 -9.89 -18.13
N THR A 55 2.69 -9.46 -19.23
CA THR A 55 4.13 -9.12 -19.31
C THR A 55 4.56 -8.09 -18.28
N ASP A 56 3.75 -7.05 -18.04
CA ASP A 56 4.08 -6.01 -17.06
C ASP A 56 4.06 -6.59 -15.64
N SER A 57 3.10 -7.44 -15.30
CA SER A 57 3.04 -8.14 -14.02
C SER A 57 4.17 -9.16 -13.84
N CYS A 58 4.50 -9.95 -14.88
CA CYS A 58 5.63 -10.87 -14.87
C CYS A 58 6.97 -10.13 -14.66
N ASN A 59 7.18 -9.01 -15.37
CA ASN A 59 8.37 -8.18 -15.22
C ASN A 59 8.47 -7.52 -13.84
N ARG A 60 7.36 -6.98 -13.30
CA ARG A 60 7.33 -6.40 -11.95
C ARG A 60 7.57 -7.45 -10.86
N PHE A 61 6.99 -8.63 -11.00
CA PHE A 61 7.24 -9.77 -10.10
C PHE A 61 8.72 -10.14 -10.10
N LEU A 62 9.33 -10.36 -11.28
CA LEU A 62 10.76 -10.71 -11.38
C LEU A 62 11.68 -9.60 -10.85
N ALA A 63 11.36 -8.32 -11.11
CA ALA A 63 12.11 -7.20 -10.56
C ALA A 63 12.10 -7.17 -9.02
N SER A 64 10.99 -7.58 -8.38
CA SER A 64 10.93 -7.75 -6.92
C SER A 64 11.63 -9.03 -6.45
N ALA A 65 11.43 -10.16 -7.15
CA ALA A 65 12.03 -11.44 -6.83
C ALA A 65 13.57 -11.39 -6.85
N LYS A 66 14.17 -10.68 -7.80
CA LYS A 66 15.63 -10.49 -7.90
C LYS A 66 16.27 -9.79 -6.69
N VAL A 67 15.48 -9.07 -5.89
CA VAL A 67 15.95 -8.41 -4.67
C VAL A 67 16.11 -9.39 -3.51
N VAL A 68 15.26 -10.44 -3.48
CA VAL A 68 15.05 -11.36 -2.35
C VAL A 68 15.63 -12.75 -2.59
N LEU A 69 15.45 -13.30 -3.79
CA LEU A 69 15.86 -14.67 -4.11
C LEU A 69 17.37 -14.78 -4.31
N SER A 70 17.91 -15.98 -4.07
CA SER A 70 19.26 -16.35 -4.48
C SER A 70 19.39 -16.28 -6.01
N GLU A 71 20.59 -16.12 -6.56
CA GLU A 71 20.81 -16.10 -8.01
C GLU A 71 20.37 -17.42 -8.69
N ALA A 72 20.46 -18.56 -7.98
CA ALA A 72 20.02 -19.85 -8.47
C ALA A 72 18.47 -19.98 -8.45
N ASP A 73 17.83 -19.58 -7.36
CA ASP A 73 16.37 -19.58 -7.24
C ASP A 73 15.73 -18.57 -8.19
N TYR A 74 16.33 -17.40 -8.36
CA TYR A 74 15.87 -16.38 -9.29
C TYR A 74 15.84 -16.91 -10.72
N LYS A 75 16.90 -17.59 -11.19
CA LYS A 75 16.95 -18.17 -12.55
C LYS A 75 15.86 -19.22 -12.77
N ARG A 76 15.73 -20.15 -11.83
CA ARG A 76 14.68 -21.18 -11.84
C ARG A 76 13.27 -20.56 -11.87
N THR A 77 13.04 -19.55 -11.04
CA THR A 77 11.77 -18.80 -10.99
C THR A 77 11.52 -18.01 -12.28
N GLU A 78 12.56 -17.39 -12.86
CA GLU A 78 12.50 -16.67 -14.12
C GLU A 78 12.12 -17.59 -15.28
N GLU A 79 12.72 -18.78 -15.38
CA GLU A 79 12.35 -19.79 -16.38
C GLU A 79 10.86 -20.18 -16.26
N VAL A 80 10.35 -20.43 -15.05
CA VAL A 80 8.93 -20.74 -14.81
C VAL A 80 8.02 -19.57 -15.17
N VAL A 81 8.34 -18.34 -14.75
CA VAL A 81 7.56 -17.13 -15.09
C VAL A 81 7.52 -16.90 -16.60
N ARG A 82 8.65 -17.06 -17.29
CA ARG A 82 8.73 -16.90 -18.75
C ARG A 82 8.07 -18.05 -19.52
N SER A 83 7.98 -19.24 -18.95
CA SER A 83 7.16 -20.33 -19.48
C SER A 83 5.68 -19.98 -19.37
N PHE A 84 5.21 -19.62 -18.17
CA PHE A 84 3.83 -19.21 -17.90
C PHE A 84 3.38 -18.05 -18.80
N GLU A 85 4.22 -17.02 -18.97
CA GLU A 85 3.96 -15.87 -19.84
C GLU A 85 3.69 -16.27 -21.31
N LYS A 86 4.24 -17.41 -21.77
CA LYS A 86 4.10 -17.92 -23.14
C LYS A 86 3.04 -19.02 -23.30
N THR A 87 2.62 -19.68 -22.21
CA THR A 87 1.83 -20.91 -22.27
C THR A 87 0.45 -20.76 -21.60
N GLU A 88 0.28 -21.00 -20.30
CA GLU A 88 -1.05 -20.92 -19.66
C GLU A 88 -1.49 -19.47 -19.40
N GLY A 89 -0.54 -18.57 -19.14
CA GLY A 89 -0.80 -17.18 -18.77
C GLY A 89 -1.67 -16.40 -19.77
N PRO A 90 -1.40 -16.44 -21.09
CA PRO A 90 -2.24 -15.76 -22.09
C PRO A 90 -3.70 -16.23 -22.11
N GLU A 91 -3.96 -17.52 -21.87
CA GLU A 91 -5.33 -18.06 -21.81
C GLU A 91 -6.06 -17.57 -20.55
N LEU A 92 -5.38 -17.63 -19.39
CA LEU A 92 -5.92 -17.13 -18.12
C LEU A 92 -6.14 -15.63 -18.13
N GLN A 93 -5.23 -14.86 -18.75
CA GLN A 93 -5.37 -13.42 -18.97
C GLN A 93 -6.64 -13.10 -19.75
N LYS A 94 -6.87 -13.84 -20.85
CA LYS A 94 -8.06 -13.67 -21.68
C LYS A 94 -9.33 -14.01 -20.88
N ALA A 95 -9.34 -15.13 -20.17
CA ALA A 95 -10.48 -15.54 -19.35
C ALA A 95 -10.78 -14.56 -18.20
N LEU A 96 -9.75 -13.99 -17.56
CA LEU A 96 -9.91 -12.96 -16.53
C LEU A 96 -10.49 -11.65 -17.12
N LEU A 97 -10.03 -11.23 -18.30
CA LEU A 97 -10.58 -10.10 -19.03
C LEU A 97 -12.03 -10.36 -19.49
N ASP A 98 -12.36 -11.58 -19.91
CA ASP A 98 -13.73 -11.98 -20.27
C ASP A 98 -14.66 -11.98 -19.05
N TYR A 99 -14.21 -12.52 -17.92
CA TYR A 99 -14.92 -12.44 -16.63
C TYR A 99 -15.19 -10.99 -16.25
N ASP A 100 -14.16 -10.14 -16.30
CA ASP A 100 -14.26 -8.72 -15.96
C ASP A 100 -15.20 -7.95 -16.91
N ARG A 101 -15.14 -8.21 -18.22
CA ARG A 101 -16.07 -7.62 -19.21
C ARG A 101 -17.53 -7.99 -18.96
N ASN A 102 -17.79 -9.17 -18.40
CA ASN A 102 -19.14 -9.64 -18.09
C ASN A 102 -19.67 -9.16 -16.72
N HIS A 103 -18.79 -8.80 -15.77
CA HIS A 103 -19.15 -8.36 -14.42
C HIS A 103 -18.86 -6.87 -14.19
N LYS A 104 -19.58 -6.01 -14.93
CA LYS A 104 -19.28 -4.57 -15.00
C LYS A 104 -19.57 -3.76 -13.73
N ASP A 105 -20.40 -4.29 -12.82
CA ASP A 105 -20.78 -3.67 -11.55
C ASP A 105 -19.74 -3.88 -10.43
N THR A 106 -18.67 -4.63 -10.70
CA THR A 106 -17.61 -4.96 -9.74
C THR A 106 -16.22 -4.85 -10.37
N SER A 107 -15.20 -4.97 -9.52
CA SER A 107 -13.82 -5.28 -9.91
C SER A 107 -13.61 -6.80 -9.91
N TYR A 108 -12.65 -7.26 -10.71
CA TYR A 108 -12.25 -8.68 -10.81
C TYR A 108 -11.78 -9.29 -9.48
N ILE A 109 -11.27 -8.47 -8.55
CA ILE A 109 -10.64 -8.91 -7.30
C ILE A 109 -11.56 -8.84 -6.07
N CYS A 110 -12.69 -8.11 -6.14
CA CYS A 110 -13.49 -7.79 -4.96
C CYS A 110 -14.00 -9.04 -4.20
N GLU A 111 -14.67 -9.95 -4.91
CA GLU A 111 -15.20 -11.21 -4.38
C GLU A 111 -14.06 -12.19 -3.99
N PRO A 112 -13.05 -12.47 -4.84
CA PRO A 112 -11.84 -13.18 -4.43
C PRO A 112 -11.21 -12.72 -3.10
N TRP A 113 -11.12 -11.40 -2.90
CA TRP A 113 -10.50 -10.82 -1.71
C TRP A 113 -11.39 -11.00 -0.47
N PHE A 114 -12.71 -10.86 -0.60
CA PHE A 114 -13.64 -11.25 0.48
C PHE A 114 -13.54 -12.75 0.81
N ASP A 115 -13.50 -13.61 -0.20
CA ASP A 115 -13.44 -15.06 -0.02
C ASP A 115 -12.18 -15.52 0.72
N MET A 116 -11.04 -14.86 0.50
CA MET A 116 -9.80 -15.14 1.23
C MET A 116 -9.98 -14.98 2.75
N TYR A 117 -10.52 -13.84 3.21
CA TYR A 117 -10.74 -13.60 4.64
C TYR A 117 -11.88 -14.45 5.21
N LEU A 118 -12.98 -14.62 4.47
CA LEU A 118 -14.16 -15.34 4.92
C LEU A 118 -13.96 -16.85 4.96
N LYS A 119 -13.12 -17.43 4.09
CA LYS A 119 -12.75 -18.87 4.14
C LYS A 119 -11.66 -19.18 5.16
N SER A 120 -10.84 -18.21 5.58
CA SER A 120 -9.86 -18.47 6.64
C SER A 120 -10.54 -18.99 7.91
N ARG A 121 -9.90 -19.99 8.52
CA ARG A 121 -10.34 -20.67 9.75
C ARG A 121 -9.56 -20.20 10.99
N LEU A 122 -8.51 -19.41 10.82
CA LEU A 122 -7.72 -18.86 11.93
C LEU A 122 -8.58 -17.93 12.81
N PRO A 123 -8.30 -17.83 14.12
CA PRO A 123 -8.87 -16.81 15.00
C PRO A 123 -8.77 -15.40 14.42
N LEU A 124 -9.83 -14.59 14.61
CA LEU A 124 -9.84 -13.18 14.20
C LEU A 124 -8.82 -12.28 14.93
N PRO A 125 -8.73 -12.30 16.29
CA PRO A 125 -7.74 -11.47 16.98
C PRO A 125 -6.32 -11.83 16.53
N VAL A 126 -5.45 -10.81 16.48
CA VAL A 126 -4.05 -10.86 16.00
C VAL A 126 -3.91 -11.16 14.50
N ASN A 127 -4.48 -12.25 13.99
CA ASN A 127 -4.27 -12.70 12.60
C ASN A 127 -4.94 -11.78 11.57
N TYR A 128 -6.11 -11.21 11.90
CA TYR A 128 -6.87 -10.37 10.99
C TYR A 128 -7.28 -9.02 11.58
N ASN A 129 -7.79 -8.97 12.81
CA ASN A 129 -8.30 -7.74 13.40
C ASN A 129 -7.13 -6.83 13.83
N PRO A 130 -6.93 -5.67 13.19
CA PRO A 130 -5.98 -4.67 13.66
C PRO A 130 -6.63 -3.76 14.70
N PHE A 131 -5.85 -2.84 15.27
CA PHE A 131 -6.36 -1.71 16.03
C PHE A 131 -5.76 -0.38 15.56
N MET A 132 -6.48 0.72 15.81
CA MET A 132 -6.07 2.10 15.57
C MET A 132 -6.40 2.95 16.80
N MET A 133 -5.37 3.52 17.44
CA MET A 133 -5.51 4.32 18.66
C MET A 133 -5.72 5.80 18.33
N TYR A 134 -6.81 6.39 18.83
CA TYR A 134 -7.06 7.83 18.68
C TYR A 134 -6.00 8.67 19.40
N ALA A 135 -5.70 9.85 18.87
CA ALA A 135 -5.09 10.91 19.65
C ALA A 135 -5.90 11.21 20.91
N PRO A 136 -5.27 11.58 22.05
CA PRO A 136 -5.98 12.10 23.22
C PRO A 136 -6.70 13.41 22.85
N ASP A 137 -7.77 13.75 23.57
CA ASP A 137 -8.34 15.10 23.50
C ASP A 137 -7.26 16.11 23.90
N PRO A 138 -7.02 17.18 23.11
CA PRO A 138 -6.05 18.22 23.44
C PRO A 138 -6.25 18.86 24.82
N ASN A 139 -7.49 18.91 25.30
CA ASN A 139 -7.78 19.26 26.68
C ASN A 139 -7.91 17.97 27.52
N THR A 140 -6.87 17.72 28.32
CA THR A 140 -6.72 16.53 29.19
C THR A 140 -7.94 16.23 30.06
N ARG A 141 -8.73 17.25 30.42
CA ARG A 141 -9.99 17.10 31.18
C ARG A 141 -10.99 16.17 30.51
N PHE A 142 -11.09 16.18 29.18
CA PHE A 142 -12.08 15.38 28.45
C PHE A 142 -11.64 13.93 28.18
N ASN A 143 -10.41 13.55 28.56
CA ASN A 143 -9.94 12.17 28.54
C ASN A 143 -10.45 11.34 29.75
N HIS A 144 -11.57 11.72 30.36
CA HIS A 144 -12.23 10.91 31.40
C HIS A 144 -13.12 9.84 30.75
N GLN A 145 -12.91 8.56 31.11
CA GLN A 145 -13.48 7.36 30.47
C GLN A 145 -14.98 7.48 30.14
N LEU A 146 -15.83 7.76 31.14
CA LEU A 146 -17.29 7.82 31.00
C LEU A 146 -17.74 8.92 30.03
N SER A 147 -17.27 10.15 30.21
CA SER A 147 -17.64 11.28 29.35
C SER A 147 -17.12 11.10 27.93
N ARG A 148 -15.91 10.57 27.77
CA ARG A 148 -15.34 10.30 26.45
C ARG A 148 -16.09 9.18 25.71
N ALA A 149 -16.50 8.13 26.43
CA ALA A 149 -17.30 7.03 25.86
C ALA A 149 -18.67 7.52 25.39
N THR A 150 -19.32 8.35 26.19
CA THR A 150 -20.59 9.01 25.81
C THR A 150 -20.40 9.85 24.54
N ASN A 151 -19.37 10.70 24.51
CA ASN A 151 -19.11 11.61 23.39
C ASN A 151 -18.85 10.86 22.08
N PHE A 152 -18.05 9.79 22.10
CA PHE A 152 -17.83 8.95 20.92
C PHE A 152 -19.10 8.18 20.49
N ALA A 153 -19.88 7.63 21.43
CA ALA A 153 -21.12 6.92 21.10
C ALA A 153 -22.13 7.84 20.39
N VAL A 154 -22.35 9.05 20.92
CA VAL A 154 -23.19 10.08 20.30
C VAL A 154 -22.66 10.48 18.92
N SER A 155 -21.34 10.69 18.79
CA SER A 155 -20.71 11.04 17.51
C SER A 155 -20.84 9.94 16.45
N PHE A 156 -20.72 8.66 16.84
CA PHE A 156 -20.94 7.52 15.96
C PHE A 156 -22.39 7.42 15.49
N ALA A 157 -23.37 7.67 16.37
CA ALA A 157 -24.77 7.75 15.97
C ALA A 157 -25.02 8.90 14.98
N ARG A 158 -24.39 10.08 15.19
CA ARG A 158 -24.41 11.22 14.25
C ARG A 158 -23.77 10.89 12.90
N PHE A 159 -22.70 10.09 12.88
CA PHE A 159 -22.08 9.58 11.64
C PHE A 159 -23.04 8.66 10.90
N LYS A 160 -23.60 7.65 11.59
CA LYS A 160 -24.56 6.70 11.03
C LYS A 160 -25.75 7.41 10.41
N ARG A 161 -26.40 8.35 11.13
CA ARG A 161 -27.52 9.14 10.61
C ARG A 161 -27.13 9.94 9.35
N ALA A 162 -25.95 10.54 9.31
CA ALA A 162 -25.49 11.30 8.13
C ALA A 162 -25.24 10.38 6.92
N LEU A 163 -24.68 9.18 7.14
CA LEU A 163 -24.47 8.17 6.11
C LEU A 163 -25.80 7.66 5.54
N GLU A 164 -26.74 7.27 6.40
CA GLU A 164 -28.06 6.72 6.03
C GLU A 164 -28.96 7.73 5.33
N LYS A 165 -28.93 9.00 5.77
CA LYS A 165 -29.63 10.09 5.07
C LYS A 165 -28.90 10.57 3.81
N ASN A 166 -27.79 9.93 3.41
CA ASN A 166 -27.03 10.22 2.19
C ASN A 166 -26.49 11.67 2.17
N ILE A 167 -26.16 12.22 3.35
CA ILE A 167 -25.67 13.59 3.58
C ILE A 167 -24.29 13.64 4.27
N LEU A 168 -23.63 12.50 4.50
CA LEU A 168 -22.19 12.47 4.75
C LEU A 168 -21.46 12.95 3.48
N ALA A 169 -20.41 13.76 3.60
CA ALA A 169 -19.68 14.23 2.42
C ALA A 169 -19.00 13.04 1.70
N PRO A 170 -19.13 12.90 0.37
CA PRO A 170 -18.50 11.82 -0.39
C PRO A 170 -17.00 11.74 -0.13
N GLU A 171 -16.46 10.53 -0.15
CA GLU A 171 -15.02 10.33 -0.04
C GLU A 171 -14.33 10.74 -1.36
N VAL A 172 -13.40 11.70 -1.28
CA VAL A 172 -12.75 12.27 -2.46
C VAL A 172 -11.29 12.57 -2.13
N PHE A 173 -10.36 11.97 -2.89
CA PHE A 173 -8.95 12.31 -2.82
C PHE A 173 -8.65 13.55 -3.65
N HIS A 174 -8.25 14.64 -2.99
CA HIS A 174 -7.96 15.92 -3.61
C HIS A 174 -6.44 16.12 -3.78
N LEU A 175 -5.92 16.17 -5.02
CA LEU A 175 -4.48 16.45 -5.27
C LEU A 175 -4.05 17.82 -4.74
N ASN A 176 -4.98 18.79 -4.66
CA ASN A 176 -4.77 20.04 -3.97
C ASN A 176 -6.12 20.54 -3.40
N PRO A 177 -6.42 20.26 -2.11
CA PRO A 177 -7.71 20.64 -1.51
C PRO A 177 -8.02 22.13 -1.67
N LYS A 178 -7.03 23.02 -1.50
CA LYS A 178 -7.20 24.48 -1.63
C LYS A 178 -7.71 24.94 -3.01
N LYS A 179 -7.51 24.13 -4.06
CA LYS A 179 -7.98 24.42 -5.42
C LYS A 179 -9.19 23.58 -5.86
N SER A 180 -9.48 22.50 -5.15
CA SER A 180 -10.40 21.46 -5.64
C SER A 180 -11.55 21.15 -4.69
N ASP A 181 -11.42 21.34 -3.37
CA ASP A 181 -12.59 21.38 -2.47
C ASP A 181 -13.05 22.84 -2.30
N THR A 182 -13.89 23.30 -3.22
CA THR A 182 -14.37 24.69 -3.27
C THR A 182 -15.88 24.74 -3.44
N LYS A 183 -16.50 25.89 -3.13
CA LYS A 183 -17.95 26.11 -3.43
C LYS A 183 -18.27 25.86 -4.91
N LEU A 184 -17.36 26.22 -5.83
CA LEU A 184 -17.52 25.97 -7.25
C LEU A 184 -17.51 24.47 -7.58
N PHE A 185 -16.53 23.72 -7.08
CA PHE A 185 -16.48 22.26 -7.22
C PHE A 185 -17.76 21.60 -6.69
N ARG A 186 -18.23 22.00 -5.50
CA ARG A 186 -19.44 21.43 -4.89
C ARG A 186 -20.69 21.76 -5.70
N ASN A 187 -20.82 22.97 -6.22
CA ASN A 187 -21.94 23.35 -7.09
C ASN A 187 -21.92 22.58 -8.42
N VAL A 188 -20.77 22.46 -9.08
CA VAL A 188 -20.61 21.72 -10.35
C VAL A 188 -20.87 20.23 -10.16
N CYS A 189 -20.29 19.61 -9.12
CA CYS A 189 -20.50 18.19 -8.88
C CYS A 189 -21.96 17.90 -8.49
N LYS A 190 -22.60 18.75 -7.67
CA LYS A 190 -24.02 18.58 -7.29
C LYS A 190 -24.97 18.61 -8.49
N THR A 191 -24.71 19.43 -9.51
CA THR A 191 -25.61 19.58 -10.67
C THR A 191 -25.38 18.54 -11.76
N LEU A 192 -24.22 17.90 -11.81
CA LEU A 192 -23.96 16.81 -12.75
C LEU A 192 -24.77 15.55 -12.37
N PRO A 193 -25.24 14.76 -13.35
CA PRO A 193 -25.87 13.48 -13.05
C PRO A 193 -24.84 12.48 -12.48
N PRO A 194 -25.22 11.55 -11.59
CA PRO A 194 -24.31 10.55 -11.00
C PRO A 194 -23.51 9.69 -11.99
N THR A 195 -23.97 9.59 -13.24
CA THR A 195 -23.30 8.88 -14.35
C THR A 195 -22.18 9.68 -15.03
N LEU A 196 -22.08 10.99 -14.77
CA LEU A 196 -21.02 11.86 -15.30
C LEU A 196 -20.23 12.59 -14.19
N SER A 197 -20.68 12.50 -12.94
CA SER A 197 -20.15 13.25 -11.80
C SER A 197 -18.66 13.03 -11.54
N TRP A 198 -18.14 11.82 -11.74
CA TRP A 198 -16.70 11.52 -11.63
C TRP A 198 -15.85 12.36 -12.58
N PHE A 199 -16.27 12.54 -13.85
CA PHE A 199 -15.55 13.40 -14.80
C PHE A 199 -15.56 14.87 -14.37
N GLY A 200 -16.66 15.32 -13.75
CA GLY A 200 -16.77 16.63 -13.13
C GLY A 200 -15.72 16.82 -12.03
N ALA A 201 -15.60 15.88 -11.10
CA ALA A 201 -14.60 15.95 -10.02
C ALA A 201 -13.16 15.91 -10.56
N VAL A 202 -12.90 15.05 -11.55
CA VAL A 202 -11.58 14.91 -12.17
C VAL A 202 -11.13 16.18 -12.89
N ALA A 203 -12.04 16.98 -13.46
CA ALA A 203 -11.70 18.29 -14.03
C ALA A 203 -11.09 19.26 -12.99
N PHE A 204 -11.41 19.10 -11.70
CA PHE A 204 -10.81 19.84 -10.58
C PHE A 204 -9.56 19.14 -10.00
N LYS A 205 -9.08 18.04 -10.58
CA LYS A 205 -8.02 17.17 -10.03
C LYS A 205 -8.40 16.54 -8.68
N ALA A 206 -9.68 16.20 -8.53
CA ALA A 206 -10.24 15.47 -7.41
C ALA A 206 -10.71 14.09 -7.87
N PHE A 207 -10.44 13.05 -7.08
CA PHE A 207 -10.69 11.65 -7.42
C PHE A 207 -11.64 11.05 -6.39
N PRO A 208 -12.95 10.95 -6.71
CA PRO A 208 -13.90 10.27 -5.85
C PRO A 208 -13.50 8.82 -5.61
N LEU A 209 -13.74 8.33 -4.39
CA LEU A 209 -13.43 6.96 -3.99
C LEU A 209 -14.71 6.11 -3.86
N ASP A 210 -14.54 4.80 -3.91
CA ASP A 210 -15.57 3.81 -3.62
C ASP A 210 -16.00 3.91 -2.15
N MET A 211 -17.32 3.85 -1.95
CA MET A 211 -17.95 3.87 -0.62
C MET A 211 -18.87 2.66 -0.42
N SER A 212 -18.76 1.61 -1.24
CA SER A 212 -19.63 0.43 -1.20
C SER A 212 -19.53 -0.35 0.12
N GLN A 213 -18.40 -0.24 0.81
CA GLN A 213 -18.12 -0.83 2.13
C GLN A 213 -18.72 -0.02 3.30
N TYR A 214 -19.00 1.29 3.13
CA TYR A 214 -19.33 2.18 4.26
C TYR A 214 -20.61 1.75 4.98
N LYS A 215 -21.58 1.20 4.25
CA LYS A 215 -22.82 0.66 4.84
C LYS A 215 -22.57 -0.40 5.90
N SER A 216 -21.52 -1.22 5.76
CA SER A 216 -21.19 -2.33 6.67
C SER A 216 -20.50 -1.89 7.96
N THR A 217 -20.23 -0.58 8.12
CA THR A 217 -19.62 -0.02 9.34
C THR A 217 -20.51 -0.24 10.57
N PHE A 218 -21.82 -0.01 10.43
CA PHE A 218 -22.79 -0.09 11.54
C PHE A 218 -23.75 -1.26 11.37
N ASN A 219 -24.24 -1.78 12.50
CA ASN A 219 -25.20 -2.91 12.54
C ASN A 219 -24.64 -4.21 11.91
N GLY A 220 -23.35 -4.24 11.57
CA GLY A 220 -22.68 -5.33 10.86
C GLY A 220 -21.89 -6.25 11.80
N THR A 221 -21.78 -7.52 11.42
CA THR A 221 -20.95 -8.52 12.10
C THR A 221 -20.60 -9.68 11.17
N ARG A 222 -19.52 -10.41 11.49
CA ARG A 222 -19.09 -11.63 10.81
C ARG A 222 -19.60 -12.86 11.56
N ILE A 223 -20.59 -13.55 11.00
CA ILE A 223 -21.14 -14.77 11.60
C ILE A 223 -20.24 -15.97 11.25
N PRO A 224 -19.75 -16.74 12.24
CA PRO A 224 -18.98 -17.95 11.98
C PRO A 224 -19.85 -19.02 11.33
N LYS A 225 -19.31 -19.68 10.31
CA LYS A 225 -19.96 -20.80 9.60
C LYS A 225 -18.89 -21.77 9.14
N LYS A 226 -19.19 -23.09 9.17
CA LYS A 226 -18.24 -24.15 8.81
C LYS A 226 -17.70 -23.93 7.38
N GLY A 227 -16.37 -23.94 7.24
CA GLY A 227 -15.65 -23.75 5.97
C GLY A 227 -15.64 -22.32 5.37
N LYS A 228 -16.72 -21.54 5.51
CA LYS A 228 -16.77 -20.13 5.06
C LYS A 228 -17.75 -19.29 5.88
N ASP A 229 -17.24 -18.27 6.54
CA ASP A 229 -18.02 -17.30 7.34
C ASP A 229 -18.87 -16.38 6.44
N VAL A 230 -19.86 -15.72 7.04
CA VAL A 230 -20.74 -14.78 6.31
C VAL A 230 -20.79 -13.42 7.00
N LEU A 231 -20.80 -12.36 6.19
CA LEU A 231 -21.08 -11.01 6.66
C LEU A 231 -22.60 -10.84 6.81
N HIS A 232 -23.04 -10.37 7.98
CA HIS A 232 -24.43 -10.13 8.33
C HIS A 232 -24.64 -8.69 8.77
N GLN A 233 -25.85 -8.17 8.57
CA GLN A 233 -26.26 -6.83 8.98
C GLN A 233 -27.74 -6.81 9.35
N ASP A 234 -28.09 -6.27 10.51
CA ASP A 234 -29.48 -6.05 10.95
C ASP A 234 -29.69 -4.58 11.35
N GLU A 235 -30.13 -3.77 10.37
CA GLU A 235 -30.38 -2.33 10.51
C GLU A 235 -31.57 -1.99 11.42
N THR A 236 -32.33 -2.97 11.92
CA THR A 236 -33.52 -2.73 12.75
C THR A 236 -33.20 -2.39 14.22
N GLN A 237 -31.98 -2.66 14.69
CA GLN A 237 -31.58 -2.44 16.07
C GLN A 237 -31.27 -0.96 16.37
N LYS A 238 -31.69 -0.49 17.55
CA LYS A 238 -31.57 0.91 18.01
C LYS A 238 -30.46 1.14 19.05
N HIS A 239 -29.82 0.06 19.50
CA HIS A 239 -28.81 0.06 20.55
C HIS A 239 -27.40 -0.24 20.04
N PHE A 240 -26.40 0.26 20.76
CA PHE A 240 -25.04 -0.26 20.69
C PHE A 240 -24.83 -1.28 21.82
N MET A 241 -23.84 -2.17 21.65
CA MET A 241 -23.48 -3.15 22.67
C MET A 241 -22.40 -2.56 23.57
N VAL A 242 -22.50 -2.80 24.88
CA VAL A 242 -21.44 -2.49 25.86
C VAL A 242 -20.92 -3.79 26.46
N LEU A 243 -19.61 -3.96 26.43
CA LEU A 243 -18.88 -4.99 27.17
C LEU A 243 -18.18 -4.36 28.36
N TYR A 244 -18.54 -4.82 29.56
CA TYR A 244 -17.89 -4.41 30.80
C TYR A 244 -17.66 -5.61 31.71
N ARG A 245 -16.38 -5.90 32.01
CA ARG A 245 -15.93 -7.00 32.88
C ARG A 245 -16.52 -8.38 32.51
N GLY A 246 -16.71 -8.63 31.21
CA GLY A 246 -17.26 -9.88 30.68
C GLY A 246 -18.80 -9.95 30.65
N LYS A 247 -19.51 -8.94 31.14
CA LYS A 247 -20.96 -8.78 30.95
C LYS A 247 -21.26 -8.03 29.67
N ILE A 248 -22.38 -8.38 29.03
CA ILE A 248 -22.89 -7.77 27.80
C ILE A 248 -24.15 -6.97 28.13
N TYR A 249 -24.22 -5.73 27.65
CA TYR A 249 -25.41 -4.88 27.75
C TYR A 249 -25.79 -4.31 26.38
N ALA A 250 -27.09 -4.15 26.12
CA ALA A 250 -27.59 -3.29 25.07
C ALA A 250 -27.93 -1.91 25.67
N VAL A 251 -27.46 -0.84 25.03
CA VAL A 251 -27.77 0.55 25.38
C VAL A 251 -28.42 1.26 24.20
N ASP A 252 -29.68 1.63 24.33
CA ASP A 252 -30.41 2.38 23.30
C ASP A 252 -29.77 3.75 23.06
N ILE A 253 -29.63 4.12 21.78
CA ILE A 253 -29.15 5.45 21.37
C ILE A 253 -30.08 6.14 20.38
N PHE A 254 -31.05 5.41 19.81
CA PHE A 254 -32.12 5.97 19.00
C PHE A 254 -33.50 5.77 19.65
N ASP A 255 -34.38 6.77 19.49
CA ASP A 255 -35.80 6.67 19.84
C ASP A 255 -36.62 5.90 18.78
N ASP A 256 -37.94 5.82 18.98
CA ASP A 256 -38.85 5.14 18.04
C ASP A 256 -39.01 5.84 16.68
N LYS A 257 -38.57 7.09 16.54
CA LYS A 257 -38.53 7.85 15.28
C LYS A 257 -37.18 7.72 14.57
N GLY A 258 -36.20 7.06 15.19
CA GLY A 258 -34.82 6.99 14.70
C GLY A 258 -34.03 8.28 14.94
N GLU A 259 -34.37 9.03 15.98
CA GLU A 259 -33.65 10.22 16.44
C GLU A 259 -32.71 9.88 17.61
N ILE A 260 -31.54 10.52 17.64
CA ILE A 260 -30.53 10.30 18.69
C ILE A 260 -31.10 10.81 20.02
N LEU A 261 -31.07 9.95 21.03
CA LEU A 261 -31.46 10.26 22.40
C LEU A 261 -30.50 11.30 23.02
N PRO A 262 -30.95 12.12 23.98
CA PRO A 262 -30.10 13.11 24.64
C PRO A 262 -28.79 12.50 25.15
N ALA A 263 -27.68 13.25 24.99
CA ALA A 263 -26.35 12.76 25.35
C ALA A 263 -26.27 12.40 26.85
N GLU A 264 -27.00 13.12 27.70
CA GLU A 264 -27.11 12.83 29.13
C GLU A 264 -27.80 11.49 29.43
N ASP A 265 -28.74 11.03 28.61
CA ASP A 265 -29.42 9.76 28.84
C ASP A 265 -28.51 8.57 28.48
N VAL A 266 -27.71 8.72 27.42
CA VAL A 266 -26.60 7.81 27.11
C VAL A 266 -25.54 7.85 28.21
N HIS A 267 -25.21 9.04 28.72
CA HIS A 267 -24.25 9.22 29.82
C HIS A 267 -24.67 8.52 31.10
N ASN A 268 -25.93 8.73 31.53
CA ASN A 268 -26.51 8.08 32.70
C ASN A 268 -26.52 6.55 32.53
N SER A 269 -26.84 6.08 31.32
CA SER A 269 -26.82 4.65 30.98
C SER A 269 -25.44 4.02 31.13
N LEU A 270 -24.39 4.69 30.63
CA LEU A 270 -23.00 4.23 30.79
C LEU A 270 -22.49 4.37 32.23
N ALA A 271 -22.91 5.41 32.96
CA ALA A 271 -22.59 5.59 34.38
C ALA A 271 -23.15 4.44 35.22
N TYR A 272 -24.42 4.08 35.01
CA TYR A 272 -25.06 2.94 35.66
C TYR A 272 -24.32 1.62 35.42
N ILE A 273 -23.82 1.38 34.20
CA ILE A 273 -23.02 0.17 33.89
C ILE A 273 -21.69 0.19 34.66
N LEU A 274 -20.98 1.33 34.72
CA LEU A 274 -19.72 1.45 35.47
C LEU A 274 -19.92 1.33 36.99
N GLU A 275 -21.02 1.87 37.53
CA GLU A 275 -21.36 1.86 38.95
C GLU A 275 -21.85 0.49 39.44
N THR A 276 -22.65 -0.22 38.63
CA THR A 276 -23.30 -1.48 39.04
C THR A 276 -22.71 -2.75 38.40
N GLY A 277 -21.80 -2.61 37.44
CA GLY A 277 -21.19 -3.71 36.71
C GLY A 277 -20.23 -4.56 37.53
N ALA A 278 -20.77 -5.60 38.16
CA ALA A 278 -19.98 -6.68 38.75
C ALA A 278 -19.24 -7.48 37.67
N ARG A 279 -18.05 -8.01 38.03
CA ARG A 279 -17.27 -8.90 37.16
C ARG A 279 -18.00 -10.23 36.95
N GLN A 280 -18.05 -10.68 35.70
CA GLN A 280 -18.70 -11.94 35.33
C GLN A 280 -17.87 -13.16 35.78
N GLU A 281 -18.53 -14.29 36.06
CA GLU A 281 -17.85 -15.59 36.24
C GLU A 281 -17.07 -15.97 34.97
N ALA A 282 -15.90 -16.58 35.11
CA ALA A 282 -14.99 -16.79 33.98
C ALA A 282 -15.58 -17.68 32.87
N ASP A 283 -16.40 -18.66 33.24
CA ASP A 283 -17.12 -19.60 32.37
C ASP A 283 -18.42 -19.02 31.77
N LYS A 284 -18.82 -17.82 32.20
CA LYS A 284 -19.95 -17.04 31.64
C LYS A 284 -19.52 -15.94 30.67
N CYS A 285 -18.21 -15.73 30.46
CA CYS A 285 -17.65 -14.70 29.57
C CYS A 285 -17.79 -15.05 28.08
N VAL A 286 -19.03 -15.07 27.54
CA VAL A 286 -19.36 -15.54 26.17
C VAL A 286 -18.53 -14.87 25.06
N GLY A 287 -18.10 -13.62 25.23
CA GLY A 287 -17.25 -12.91 24.26
C GLY A 287 -15.96 -13.65 23.90
N ALA A 288 -15.41 -14.44 24.83
CA ALA A 288 -14.21 -15.23 24.60
C ALA A 288 -14.35 -16.26 23.47
N LEU A 289 -15.56 -16.77 23.19
CA LEU A 289 -15.81 -17.71 22.10
C LEU A 289 -15.51 -17.10 20.72
N THR A 290 -15.63 -15.77 20.56
CA THR A 290 -15.29 -15.07 19.30
C THR A 290 -13.78 -15.11 18.96
N SER A 291 -12.95 -15.56 19.89
CA SER A 291 -11.50 -15.71 19.74
C SER A 291 -11.02 -17.13 19.35
N LEU A 292 -11.94 -18.09 19.23
CA LEU A 292 -11.65 -19.46 18.79
C LEU A 292 -11.32 -19.53 17.29
N ASN A 293 -10.88 -20.72 16.85
CA ASN A 293 -10.93 -21.10 15.43
C ASN A 293 -12.37 -20.92 14.88
N ARG A 294 -12.51 -20.54 13.61
CA ARG A 294 -13.82 -20.17 13.04
C ARG A 294 -14.81 -21.34 12.96
N ASP A 295 -14.35 -22.57 12.77
CA ASP A 295 -15.21 -23.77 12.73
C ASP A 295 -15.60 -24.25 14.16
N GLU A 296 -14.70 -24.09 15.13
CA GLU A 296 -14.99 -24.30 16.56
C GLU A 296 -16.03 -23.29 17.05
N TRP A 297 -15.83 -22.01 16.72
CA TRP A 297 -16.79 -20.96 17.04
C TRP A 297 -18.13 -21.17 16.33
N ALA A 298 -18.14 -21.58 15.05
CA ALA A 298 -19.37 -21.92 14.35
C ALA A 298 -20.16 -23.00 15.12
N SER A 299 -19.47 -24.04 15.60
CA SER A 299 -20.07 -25.15 16.34
C SER A 299 -20.55 -24.74 17.74
N ALA A 300 -19.81 -23.88 18.45
CA ALA A 300 -20.25 -23.34 19.74
C ALA A 300 -21.39 -22.31 19.60
N ARG A 301 -21.44 -21.56 18.48
CA ARG A 301 -22.55 -20.64 18.18
C ARG A 301 -23.82 -21.38 17.76
N GLU A 302 -23.70 -22.56 17.14
CA GLU A 302 -24.81 -23.50 16.92
C GLU A 302 -25.41 -23.96 18.26
N GLU A 303 -24.59 -24.41 19.22
CA GLU A 303 -25.06 -24.80 20.57
C GLU A 303 -25.69 -23.61 21.33
N LEU A 304 -25.18 -22.38 21.18
CA LEU A 304 -25.83 -21.18 21.75
C LEU A 304 -27.25 -20.96 21.19
N LEU A 305 -27.49 -21.25 19.91
CA LEU A 305 -28.81 -21.15 19.29
C LEU A 305 -29.75 -22.24 19.84
N GLU A 306 -29.26 -23.48 19.96
CA GLU A 306 -29.99 -24.62 20.53
C GLU A 306 -30.36 -24.39 22.01
N ALA A 307 -29.51 -23.72 22.78
CA ALA A 307 -29.79 -23.28 24.14
C ALA A 307 -30.81 -22.12 24.23
N GLY A 308 -31.44 -21.73 23.11
CA GLY A 308 -32.52 -20.74 23.06
C GLY A 308 -32.05 -19.28 23.04
N ASN A 309 -30.80 -19.00 22.66
CA ASN A 309 -30.27 -17.63 22.64
C ASN A 309 -30.48 -16.86 21.32
N ALA A 310 -31.40 -17.29 20.45
CA ALA A 310 -31.58 -16.70 19.11
C ALA A 310 -31.80 -15.18 19.13
N GLU A 311 -32.77 -14.66 19.92
CA GLU A 311 -33.00 -13.21 20.03
C GLU A 311 -31.85 -12.47 20.71
N LYS A 312 -31.13 -13.12 21.63
CA LYS A 312 -29.98 -12.51 22.32
C LYS A 312 -28.79 -12.35 21.37
N LEU A 313 -28.50 -13.38 20.57
CA LEU A 313 -27.53 -13.31 19.48
C LEU A 313 -27.94 -12.27 18.44
N ARG A 314 -29.21 -12.24 18.03
CA ARG A 314 -29.72 -11.20 17.12
C ARG A 314 -29.50 -9.78 17.65
N SER A 315 -29.75 -9.56 18.94
CA SER A 315 -29.49 -8.28 19.63
C SER A 315 -28.00 -7.92 19.65
N ILE A 316 -27.09 -8.90 19.78
CA ILE A 316 -25.64 -8.69 19.72
C ILE A 316 -25.17 -8.41 18.28
N ASP A 317 -25.55 -9.28 17.35
CA ASP A 317 -25.16 -9.27 15.95
C ASP A 317 -25.61 -7.97 15.27
N GLY A 318 -26.85 -7.55 15.51
CA GLY A 318 -27.45 -6.36 14.94
C GLY A 318 -27.11 -5.04 15.65
N ALA A 319 -26.47 -5.05 16.83
CA ALA A 319 -26.11 -3.83 17.55
C ALA A 319 -25.31 -2.85 16.65
N LEU A 320 -25.43 -1.54 16.85
CA LEU A 320 -24.77 -0.54 16.00
C LEU A 320 -23.25 -0.77 15.90
N PHE A 321 -22.59 -0.93 17.05
CA PHE A 321 -21.17 -1.20 17.26
C PHE A 321 -20.98 -1.75 18.70
N THR A 322 -19.76 -2.12 19.07
CA THR A 322 -19.41 -2.52 20.44
C THR A 322 -18.60 -1.44 21.15
N LEU A 323 -18.94 -1.11 22.40
CA LEU A 323 -18.13 -0.31 23.33
C LEU A 323 -17.55 -1.23 24.40
N CYS A 324 -16.23 -1.40 24.43
CA CYS A 324 -15.53 -2.16 25.46
C CYS A 324 -14.98 -1.19 26.52
N LEU A 325 -15.56 -1.21 27.72
CA LEU A 325 -15.08 -0.44 28.86
C LEU A 325 -14.04 -1.30 29.61
N ASP A 326 -12.77 -0.90 29.59
CA ASP A 326 -11.70 -1.66 30.25
C ASP A 326 -11.29 -1.01 31.58
N ASP A 327 -11.02 -1.82 32.61
CA ASP A 327 -10.48 -1.34 33.90
C ASP A 327 -8.99 -0.93 33.80
N LEU A 328 -8.30 -1.24 32.68
CA LEU A 328 -6.85 -1.09 32.54
C LEU A 328 -6.41 0.38 32.64
N LYS A 329 -5.48 0.66 33.57
CA LYS A 329 -4.83 1.96 33.73
C LYS A 329 -3.31 1.82 33.56
N SER A 330 -2.90 1.36 32.37
CA SER A 330 -1.48 1.25 32.02
C SER A 330 -0.93 2.59 31.55
N GLN A 331 0.36 2.81 31.76
CA GLN A 331 1.15 3.83 31.07
C GLN A 331 2.21 3.19 30.15
N ASP A 332 2.57 1.92 30.37
CA ASP A 332 3.46 1.17 29.47
C ASP A 332 2.79 0.98 28.10
N PRO A 333 3.38 1.50 26.99
CA PRO A 333 2.87 1.32 25.64
C PRO A 333 2.80 -0.15 25.23
N THR A 334 3.72 -0.99 25.71
CA THR A 334 3.80 -2.42 25.35
C THR A 334 2.57 -3.17 25.87
N ARG A 335 2.30 -3.06 27.18
CA ARG A 335 1.10 -3.61 27.82
C ARG A 335 -0.20 -3.05 27.24
N LEU A 336 -0.21 -1.77 26.83
CA LEU A 336 -1.35 -1.15 26.19
C LEU A 336 -1.62 -1.78 24.81
N VAL A 337 -0.62 -1.80 23.91
CA VAL A 337 -0.71 -2.44 22.59
C VAL A 337 -1.18 -3.90 22.70
N GLN A 338 -0.61 -4.66 23.64
CA GLN A 338 -1.03 -6.03 23.95
C GLN A 338 -2.54 -6.10 24.26
N SER A 339 -3.06 -5.20 25.10
CA SER A 339 -4.48 -5.12 25.46
C SER A 339 -5.41 -4.75 24.30
N LEU A 340 -4.93 -3.91 23.38
CA LEU A 340 -5.70 -3.38 22.26
C LEU A 340 -5.79 -4.37 21.08
N LEU A 341 -4.75 -5.19 20.88
CA LEU A 341 -4.73 -6.22 19.84
C LEU A 341 -5.33 -7.55 20.31
N ILE A 342 -4.90 -8.05 21.48
CA ILE A 342 -5.29 -9.38 21.99
C ILE A 342 -6.61 -9.31 22.78
N GLY A 343 -6.80 -8.29 23.62
CA GLY A 343 -7.97 -8.21 24.50
C GLY A 343 -7.85 -9.04 25.78
N ASP A 344 -6.63 -9.21 26.29
CA ASP A 344 -6.27 -9.98 27.50
C ASP A 344 -6.74 -11.44 27.46
N ASP A 345 -7.82 -11.80 28.16
CA ASP A 345 -8.39 -13.16 28.18
C ASP A 345 -9.62 -13.31 27.26
N ALA A 346 -9.77 -12.38 26.31
CA ALA A 346 -10.91 -12.22 25.40
C ALA A 346 -12.29 -11.97 26.06
N SER A 347 -12.42 -11.94 27.40
CA SER A 347 -13.73 -11.81 28.06
C SER A 347 -14.45 -10.51 27.71
N ASN A 348 -13.70 -9.41 27.50
CA ASN A 348 -14.25 -8.06 27.32
C ASN A 348 -14.18 -7.60 25.85
N ARG A 349 -14.36 -8.52 24.89
CA ARG A 349 -14.30 -8.28 23.44
C ARG A 349 -15.40 -9.04 22.69
N TRP A 350 -15.71 -8.57 21.48
CA TRP A 350 -16.53 -9.32 20.51
C TRP A 350 -15.92 -9.16 19.12
N PHE A 351 -14.96 -10.03 18.78
CA PHE A 351 -14.07 -9.84 17.61
C PHE A 351 -14.79 -9.93 16.26
N ASP A 352 -15.98 -10.51 16.23
CA ASP A 352 -16.83 -10.60 15.03
C ASP A 352 -17.53 -9.28 14.69
N LYS A 353 -17.53 -8.27 15.58
CA LYS A 353 -18.23 -7.00 15.30
C LYS A 353 -17.48 -6.22 14.23
N SER A 354 -18.22 -5.56 13.32
CA SER A 354 -17.65 -4.68 12.30
C SER A 354 -16.54 -3.78 12.87
N PHE A 355 -16.80 -3.16 14.02
CA PHE A 355 -15.79 -2.57 14.89
C PHE A 355 -16.21 -2.54 16.37
N GLN A 356 -15.20 -2.47 17.25
CA GLN A 356 -15.33 -2.24 18.68
C GLN A 356 -14.48 -1.05 19.13
N LEU A 357 -15.11 -0.08 19.81
CA LEU A 357 -14.45 1.02 20.48
C LEU A 357 -14.02 0.57 21.88
N ILE A 358 -12.72 0.44 22.09
CA ILE A 358 -12.13 0.17 23.40
C ILE A 358 -11.86 1.51 24.08
N MET A 359 -12.29 1.65 25.34
CA MET A 359 -12.00 2.79 26.20
C MET A 359 -11.34 2.30 27.49
N ASP A 360 -10.05 2.56 27.64
CA ASP A 360 -9.30 2.18 28.85
C ASP A 360 -9.69 3.03 30.07
N GLY A 361 -9.20 2.65 31.24
CA GLY A 361 -9.47 3.35 32.51
C GLY A 361 -8.81 4.73 32.61
N ASN A 362 -7.92 5.09 31.68
CA ASN A 362 -7.38 6.44 31.49
C ASN A 362 -8.18 7.25 30.45
N GLY A 363 -9.26 6.69 29.90
CA GLY A 363 -10.05 7.27 28.82
C GLY A 363 -9.32 7.36 27.47
N GLN A 364 -8.32 6.51 27.22
CA GLN A 364 -7.73 6.34 25.91
C GLN A 364 -8.69 5.56 25.01
N ALA A 365 -9.07 6.17 23.90
CA ALA A 365 -9.97 5.59 22.90
C ALA A 365 -9.19 4.86 21.80
N THR A 366 -9.65 3.67 21.40
CA THR A 366 -9.07 2.86 20.32
C THR A 366 -10.17 2.13 19.56
N ILE A 367 -10.09 2.05 18.23
CA ILE A 367 -10.92 1.11 17.46
C ILE A 367 -10.12 -0.17 17.17
N ASN A 368 -10.64 -1.33 17.57
CA ASN A 368 -10.27 -2.64 17.02
C ASN A 368 -11.39 -3.06 16.05
N PHE A 369 -11.08 -3.63 14.89
CA PHE A 369 -12.13 -3.91 13.88
C PHE A 369 -11.93 -5.24 13.15
N GLU A 370 -13.05 -5.86 12.73
CA GLU A 370 -13.02 -7.06 11.90
C GLU A 370 -12.60 -6.69 10.47
N HIS A 371 -11.65 -7.42 9.88
CA HIS A 371 -11.02 -6.98 8.63
C HIS A 371 -11.74 -7.49 7.36
N SER A 372 -12.54 -8.56 7.42
CA SER A 372 -13.11 -9.15 6.21
C SER A 372 -14.09 -8.22 5.48
N TRP A 373 -14.86 -7.39 6.20
CA TRP A 373 -15.88 -6.53 5.59
C TRP A 373 -15.34 -5.32 4.81
N GLY A 374 -14.10 -4.88 5.03
CA GLY A 374 -13.57 -3.69 4.36
C GLY A 374 -12.07 -3.43 4.55
N ASP A 375 -11.55 -2.43 3.84
CA ASP A 375 -10.10 -2.13 3.75
C ASP A 375 -9.64 -1.03 4.71
N GLY A 376 -10.36 -0.81 5.81
CA GLY A 376 -10.03 0.20 6.83
C GLY A 376 -10.30 1.66 6.44
N VAL A 377 -10.49 2.01 5.16
CA VAL A 377 -10.78 3.40 4.72
C VAL A 377 -12.04 3.97 5.37
N ALA A 378 -13.12 3.19 5.43
CA ALA A 378 -14.35 3.58 6.11
C ALA A 378 -14.15 3.79 7.62
N VAL A 379 -13.31 2.96 8.26
CA VAL A 379 -12.96 3.08 9.69
C VAL A 379 -12.12 4.33 9.93
N LEU A 380 -11.13 4.61 9.07
CA LEU A 380 -10.35 5.84 9.14
C LEU A 380 -11.24 7.09 9.00
N ARG A 381 -12.19 7.09 8.05
CA ARG A 381 -13.15 8.20 7.92
C ARG A 381 -14.03 8.34 9.16
N LEU A 382 -14.52 7.24 9.73
CA LEU A 382 -15.25 7.25 11.00
C LEU A 382 -14.41 7.89 12.12
N MET A 383 -13.13 7.49 12.25
CA MET A 383 -12.21 8.05 13.24
C MET A 383 -11.96 9.55 13.02
N GLU A 384 -11.68 9.97 11.79
CA GLU A 384 -11.40 11.38 11.51
C GLU A 384 -12.59 12.30 11.76
N GLU A 385 -13.81 11.89 11.40
CA GLU A 385 -14.99 12.73 11.66
C GLU A 385 -15.41 12.69 13.13
N SER A 386 -15.38 11.52 13.78
CA SER A 386 -15.73 11.42 15.20
C SER A 386 -14.76 12.20 16.09
N TYR A 387 -13.46 12.12 15.85
CA TYR A 387 -12.45 12.89 16.60
C TYR A 387 -12.63 14.41 16.47
N LYS A 388 -13.01 14.90 15.27
CA LYS A 388 -13.34 16.32 15.07
C LYS A 388 -14.60 16.70 15.83
N ASP A 389 -15.64 15.87 15.76
CA ASP A 389 -16.96 16.12 16.32
C ASP A 389 -16.95 16.06 17.87
N THR A 390 -16.24 15.10 18.47
CA THR A 390 -16.07 15.02 19.94
C THR A 390 -15.30 16.20 20.50
N ASN A 391 -14.18 16.58 19.86
CA ASN A 391 -13.29 17.62 20.34
C ASN A 391 -13.83 19.05 20.06
N LEU A 392 -14.87 19.18 19.23
CA LEU A 392 -15.55 20.44 18.95
C LEU A 392 -16.76 20.67 19.85
N HIS A 393 -17.50 19.61 20.20
CA HIS A 393 -18.82 19.74 20.83
C HIS A 393 -18.90 19.29 22.28
N HIS A 394 -18.05 18.36 22.74
CA HIS A 394 -18.04 17.83 24.11
C HIS A 394 -19.44 17.63 24.71
N PHE A 395 -20.27 16.80 24.05
CA PHE A 395 -21.70 16.65 24.34
C PHE A 395 -22.01 16.45 25.83
N VAL A 396 -21.14 15.73 26.53
CA VAL A 396 -21.03 15.72 27.99
C VAL A 396 -19.60 16.00 28.44
N THR A 397 -19.49 16.54 29.65
CA THR A 397 -18.24 16.87 30.35
C THR A 397 -18.07 15.96 31.58
N PRO A 398 -16.87 15.88 32.20
CA PRO A 398 -16.69 15.13 33.45
C PRO A 398 -17.53 15.66 34.64
N ASP A 399 -17.96 16.92 34.60
CA ASP A 399 -18.83 17.53 35.62
C ASP A 399 -20.33 17.29 35.36
N THR A 400 -20.67 16.57 34.28
CA THR A 400 -22.06 16.32 33.92
C THR A 400 -22.69 15.43 34.99
N LYS A 401 -23.59 16.01 35.78
CA LYS A 401 -24.21 15.31 36.92
C LYS A 401 -24.99 14.10 36.42
N THR A 402 -24.55 12.92 36.84
CA THR A 402 -25.27 11.68 36.63
C THR A 402 -26.62 11.72 37.35
N LYS A 403 -27.62 11.12 36.73
CA LYS A 403 -28.94 10.85 37.30
C LYS A 403 -29.17 9.35 37.22
N THR A 404 -30.15 8.85 37.98
CA THR A 404 -30.61 7.46 37.86
C THR A 404 -30.94 7.14 36.40
N ALA A 405 -30.22 6.19 35.81
CA ALA A 405 -30.45 5.77 34.43
C ALA A 405 -31.87 5.22 34.26
N ASN A 406 -32.49 5.48 33.11
CA ASN A 406 -33.72 4.80 32.74
C ASN A 406 -33.41 3.32 32.46
N LYS A 407 -33.83 2.42 33.36
CA LYS A 407 -33.62 0.98 33.23
C LYS A 407 -34.24 0.37 31.95
N ALA A 408 -35.15 1.06 31.27
CA ALA A 408 -35.65 0.62 29.96
C ALA A 408 -34.58 0.72 28.85
N MET A 409 -33.66 1.69 28.95
CA MET A 409 -32.61 1.96 27.95
C MET A 409 -31.39 1.04 28.08
N VAL A 410 -31.19 0.40 29.24
CA VAL A 410 -30.05 -0.50 29.50
C VAL A 410 -30.55 -1.90 29.81
N ARG A 411 -30.22 -2.86 28.94
CA ARG A 411 -30.64 -4.26 29.06
C ARG A 411 -29.41 -5.16 29.15
N GLU A 412 -29.21 -5.85 30.27
CA GLU A 412 -28.18 -6.89 30.37
C GLU A 412 -28.58 -8.10 29.52
N ILE A 413 -27.67 -8.60 28.69
CA ILE A 413 -27.89 -9.77 27.82
C ILE A 413 -27.26 -10.98 28.50
N GLU A 414 -28.00 -11.58 29.45
CA GLU A 414 -27.60 -12.82 30.10
C GLU A 414 -27.90 -14.02 29.17
N MET A 415 -26.87 -14.77 28.76
CA MET A 415 -26.99 -15.92 27.87
C MET A 415 -27.35 -17.20 28.64
N ASN A 416 -28.19 -18.05 28.05
CA ASN A 416 -28.46 -19.39 28.55
C ASN A 416 -27.25 -20.27 28.22
N LEU A 417 -26.54 -20.78 29.23
CA LEU A 417 -25.31 -21.54 29.04
C LEU A 417 -25.45 -22.95 29.66
N THR A 418 -25.34 -23.96 28.80
CA THR A 418 -25.19 -25.37 29.20
C THR A 418 -23.84 -25.59 29.89
N PRO A 419 -23.65 -26.70 30.63
CA PRO A 419 -22.33 -27.07 31.16
C PRO A 419 -21.26 -27.21 30.05
N SER A 420 -21.65 -27.69 28.85
CA SER A 420 -20.79 -27.75 27.67
C SER A 420 -20.36 -26.36 27.19
N LEU A 421 -21.30 -25.41 27.04
CA LEU A 421 -20.98 -24.02 26.68
C LEU A 421 -20.04 -23.34 27.69
N ARG A 422 -20.25 -23.56 28.99
CA ARG A 422 -19.37 -23.05 30.05
C ARG A 422 -17.94 -23.57 29.90
N SER A 423 -17.78 -24.89 29.75
CA SER A 423 -16.47 -25.51 29.51
C SER A 423 -15.82 -25.00 28.20
N LYS A 424 -16.60 -24.79 27.14
CA LYS A 424 -16.11 -24.18 25.88
C LYS A 424 -15.64 -22.74 26.07
N ILE A 425 -16.31 -21.94 26.92
CA ILE A 425 -15.89 -20.58 27.27
C ILE A 425 -14.56 -20.61 28.02
N GLU A 426 -14.42 -21.45 29.05
CA GLU A 426 -13.15 -21.60 29.79
C GLU A 426 -12.01 -22.05 28.88
N ASN A 427 -12.26 -23.03 28.00
CA ASN A 427 -11.29 -23.50 27.02
C ASN A 427 -10.90 -22.40 26.03
N ALA A 428 -11.86 -21.62 25.52
CA ALA A 428 -11.58 -20.50 24.61
C ALA A 428 -10.63 -19.48 25.26
N LYS A 429 -10.88 -19.12 26.53
CA LYS A 429 -10.00 -18.22 27.30
C LYS A 429 -8.59 -18.80 27.45
N LYS A 430 -8.49 -20.09 27.79
CA LYS A 430 -7.20 -20.80 27.93
C LYS A 430 -6.42 -20.80 26.61
N VAL A 431 -7.03 -21.31 25.54
CA VAL A 431 -6.41 -21.40 24.19
C VAL A 431 -6.00 -20.02 23.68
N HIS A 432 -6.83 -18.99 23.93
CA HIS A 432 -6.51 -17.60 23.58
C HIS A 432 -5.28 -17.07 24.32
N LEU A 433 -5.19 -17.28 25.64
CA LEU A 433 -4.03 -16.86 26.43
C LEU A 433 -2.76 -17.63 26.02
N GLU A 434 -2.87 -18.95 25.81
CA GLU A 434 -1.74 -19.81 25.39
C GLU A 434 -1.21 -19.40 24.01
N SER A 435 -2.09 -19.25 23.01
CA SER A 435 -1.72 -18.87 21.63
C SER A 435 -1.03 -17.50 21.59
N ASN A 436 -1.52 -16.54 22.37
CA ASN A 436 -1.01 -15.17 22.39
C ASN A 436 0.20 -14.98 23.33
N SER A 437 0.49 -15.94 24.21
CA SER A 437 1.68 -15.91 25.10
C SER A 437 3.00 -15.85 24.32
N MET A 438 3.01 -16.40 23.10
CA MET A 438 4.17 -16.43 22.20
C MET A 438 4.33 -15.17 21.34
N LEU A 439 3.44 -14.19 21.44
CA LEU A 439 3.61 -12.89 20.78
C LEU A 439 4.54 -12.00 21.60
N ASP A 440 5.42 -11.27 20.91
CA ASP A 440 6.19 -10.16 21.47
C ASP A 440 5.77 -8.83 20.83
N PHE A 441 5.93 -7.77 21.62
CA PHE A 441 5.45 -6.43 21.33
C PHE A 441 6.56 -5.42 21.60
N ALA A 442 6.69 -4.43 20.71
CA ALA A 442 7.53 -3.27 20.93
C ALA A 442 6.93 -2.03 20.26
N THR A 443 7.37 -0.86 20.72
CA THR A 443 6.99 0.45 20.19
C THR A 443 8.23 1.29 19.96
N VAL A 444 8.25 2.05 18.86
CA VAL A 444 9.26 3.07 18.56
C VAL A 444 8.60 4.44 18.55
N GLU A 445 9.17 5.39 19.27
CA GLU A 445 8.79 6.81 19.23
C GLU A 445 10.03 7.67 18.95
N TYR A 446 10.22 8.06 17.70
CA TYR A 446 11.43 8.71 17.22
C TYR A 446 11.20 10.17 16.83
N ALA A 447 11.47 11.07 17.77
CA ALA A 447 11.36 12.53 17.57
C ALA A 447 12.49 13.14 16.71
N GLY A 448 13.55 12.39 16.39
CA GLY A 448 14.69 12.88 15.60
C GLY A 448 14.37 13.15 14.13
N LEU A 449 13.28 12.57 13.60
CA LEU A 449 12.77 12.79 12.25
C LEU A 449 11.25 13.01 12.29
N ASN A 450 10.73 13.77 11.33
CA ASN A 450 9.30 13.97 11.14
C ASN A 450 8.96 14.32 9.69
N LYS A 451 7.66 14.27 9.36
CA LYS A 451 7.11 14.53 8.02
C LYS A 451 7.55 15.86 7.43
N ASN A 452 7.63 16.92 8.24
CA ASN A 452 7.98 18.26 7.78
C ASN A 452 9.47 18.35 7.45
N ALA A 453 10.32 17.80 8.32
CA ALA A 453 11.76 17.77 8.14
C ALA A 453 12.16 16.94 6.91
N ILE A 454 11.61 15.74 6.73
CA ILE A 454 11.89 14.89 5.57
C ILE A 454 11.44 15.57 4.26
N LYS A 455 10.26 16.20 4.25
CA LYS A 455 9.76 16.93 3.06
C LYS A 455 10.60 18.14 2.67
N LYS A 456 11.26 18.83 3.61
CA LYS A 456 12.20 19.94 3.27
C LYS A 456 13.35 19.45 2.38
N SER A 457 13.82 18.23 2.58
CA SER A 457 14.85 17.59 1.76
C SER A 457 14.31 16.96 0.46
N LYS A 458 13.05 17.25 0.08
CA LYS A 458 12.37 16.73 -1.14
C LYS A 458 12.20 15.19 -1.17
N LEU A 459 12.29 14.52 -0.02
CA LEU A 459 12.13 13.08 0.12
C LEU A 459 10.70 12.72 0.56
N SER A 460 10.24 11.52 0.18
CA SER A 460 8.98 10.94 0.65
C SER A 460 9.14 10.45 2.09
N PRO A 461 8.37 10.97 3.08
CA PRO A 461 8.46 10.54 4.48
C PRO A 461 8.18 9.05 4.68
N ASP A 462 7.29 8.51 3.85
CA ASP A 462 6.87 7.12 3.86
C ASP A 462 7.99 6.18 3.35
N SER A 463 8.63 6.56 2.23
CA SER A 463 9.80 5.85 1.69
C SER A 463 10.99 5.84 2.67
N ILE A 464 11.21 6.92 3.41
CA ILE A 464 12.29 6.99 4.41
C ILE A 464 12.00 6.08 5.60
N MET A 465 10.74 5.96 6.03
CA MET A 465 10.36 4.98 7.06
C MET A 465 10.57 3.54 6.57
N GLN A 466 10.13 3.25 5.34
CA GLN A 466 10.28 1.94 4.72
C GLN A 466 11.75 1.55 4.50
N LEU A 467 12.61 2.49 4.07
CA LEU A 467 14.06 2.27 4.05
C LEU A 467 14.62 2.01 5.44
N GLY A 468 14.16 2.72 6.47
CA GLY A 468 14.53 2.47 7.87
C GLY A 468 14.17 1.04 8.33
N ILE A 469 13.00 0.53 7.92
CA ILE A 469 12.55 -0.84 8.17
C ILE A 469 13.45 -1.86 7.45
N GLN A 470 13.79 -1.62 6.17
CA GLN A 470 14.72 -2.49 5.41
C GLN A 470 16.12 -2.52 6.04
N MET A 471 16.64 -1.35 6.45
CA MET A 471 17.93 -1.23 7.12
C MET A 471 17.94 -1.95 8.48
N ALA A 472 16.88 -1.80 9.27
CA ALA A 472 16.73 -2.47 10.56
C ALA A 472 16.78 -4.00 10.40
N PHE A 473 15.97 -4.54 9.47
CA PHE A 473 15.92 -5.98 9.22
C PHE A 473 17.27 -6.53 8.75
N TYR A 474 17.89 -5.89 7.76
CA TYR A 474 19.19 -6.32 7.25
C TYR A 474 20.29 -6.22 8.33
N SER A 475 20.25 -5.21 9.20
CA SER A 475 21.24 -5.03 10.26
C SER A 475 21.21 -6.12 11.34
N LEU A 476 20.08 -6.80 11.52
CA LEU A 476 19.90 -7.90 12.47
C LEU A 476 20.09 -9.27 11.84
N TYR A 477 19.62 -9.45 10.60
CA TYR A 477 19.46 -10.78 9.99
C TYR A 477 20.29 -10.99 8.71
N GLY A 478 20.91 -9.95 8.15
CA GLY A 478 21.77 -10.03 6.97
C GLY A 478 21.05 -10.38 5.65
N ASP A 479 19.72 -10.31 5.63
CA ASP A 479 18.87 -10.80 4.54
C ASP A 479 17.89 -9.71 4.01
N PHE A 480 17.43 -9.87 2.77
CA PHE A 480 16.39 -9.05 2.15
C PHE A 480 15.15 -9.90 1.89
N VAL A 481 14.03 -9.53 2.52
CA VAL A 481 12.83 -10.38 2.58
C VAL A 481 11.62 -9.76 1.87
N PRO A 482 10.65 -10.58 1.42
CA PRO A 482 9.42 -10.08 0.83
C PRO A 482 8.71 -9.15 1.81
N THR A 483 8.56 -7.90 1.39
CA THR A 483 7.95 -6.83 2.19
C THR A 483 6.62 -6.44 1.55
N TYR A 484 5.56 -6.43 2.36
CA TYR A 484 4.23 -5.95 2.01
C TYR A 484 4.03 -4.55 2.56
N GLU A 485 3.52 -3.64 1.74
CA GLU A 485 2.86 -2.42 2.19
C GLU A 485 1.49 -2.30 1.52
N SER A 486 0.46 -1.96 2.31
CA SER A 486 -0.92 -1.84 1.81
C SER A 486 -1.13 -0.54 1.01
N CYS A 487 -1.56 -0.64 -0.24
CA CYS A 487 -1.94 0.50 -1.06
C CYS A 487 -3.42 0.44 -1.45
N SER A 488 -4.18 1.54 -1.28
CA SER A 488 -5.60 1.56 -1.62
C SER A 488 -5.84 1.72 -3.12
N THR A 489 -6.76 0.92 -3.66
CA THR A 489 -7.29 1.06 -5.03
C THR A 489 -8.71 1.61 -5.06
N ALA A 490 -9.18 2.22 -3.95
CA ALA A 490 -10.55 2.73 -3.82
C ALA A 490 -10.91 3.86 -4.81
N ALA A 491 -9.96 4.40 -5.60
CA ALA A 491 -10.28 5.30 -6.72
C ALA A 491 -11.08 4.61 -7.86
N PHE A 492 -11.22 3.28 -7.80
CA PHE A 492 -11.98 2.46 -8.73
C PHE A 492 -13.20 1.80 -8.07
N LEU A 493 -14.23 1.53 -8.88
CA LEU A 493 -15.46 0.84 -8.49
C LEU A 493 -15.17 -0.52 -7.85
N LYS A 494 -15.64 -0.72 -6.61
CA LYS A 494 -15.34 -1.86 -5.75
C LYS A 494 -13.83 -2.19 -5.72
N GLY A 495 -12.99 -1.16 -5.73
CA GLY A 495 -11.56 -1.27 -5.47
C GLY A 495 -11.32 -1.81 -4.06
N ARG A 496 -10.24 -2.57 -3.88
CA ARG A 496 -9.78 -3.10 -2.60
C ARG A 496 -8.38 -2.54 -2.30
N THR A 497 -7.44 -3.38 -1.89
CA THR A 497 -6.02 -3.05 -1.76
C THR A 497 -5.18 -3.69 -2.86
N GLU A 498 -4.02 -3.11 -3.14
CA GLU A 498 -2.90 -3.71 -3.87
C GLU A 498 -1.66 -3.73 -2.95
N CYS A 499 -0.72 -4.64 -3.20
CA CYS A 499 0.57 -4.68 -2.51
C CYS A 499 1.56 -3.72 -3.19
N MET A 500 2.14 -2.82 -2.41
CA MET A 500 3.36 -2.11 -2.78
C MET A 500 4.55 -2.87 -2.17
N ARG A 501 5.55 -3.22 -3.00
CA ARG A 501 6.71 -4.01 -2.58
C ARG A 501 7.87 -3.09 -2.19
N SER A 502 8.02 -2.80 -0.90
CA SER A 502 9.06 -1.88 -0.39
C SER A 502 10.49 -2.41 -0.54
N ALA A 503 10.67 -3.74 -0.62
CA ALA A 503 11.95 -4.37 -0.91
C ALA A 503 12.28 -4.25 -2.40
N THR A 504 13.09 -3.23 -2.73
CA THR A 504 13.48 -2.87 -4.10
C THR A 504 15.00 -2.92 -4.30
N ALA A 505 15.46 -2.90 -5.55
CA ALA A 505 16.89 -2.76 -5.84
C ALA A 505 17.48 -1.47 -5.25
N ALA A 506 16.73 -0.36 -5.27
CA ALA A 506 17.15 0.92 -4.69
C ALA A 506 17.31 0.85 -3.17
N THR A 507 16.34 0.26 -2.45
CA THR A 507 16.45 0.10 -0.99
C THR A 507 17.53 -0.90 -0.60
N ARG A 508 17.76 -1.96 -1.40
CA ARG A 508 18.88 -2.90 -1.20
C ARG A 508 20.24 -2.21 -1.38
N GLU A 509 20.43 -1.45 -2.46
CA GLU A 509 21.66 -0.70 -2.72
C GLU A 509 21.93 0.34 -1.60
N ALA A 510 20.91 1.11 -1.22
CA ALA A 510 20.99 2.08 -0.14
C ALA A 510 21.34 1.40 1.20
N THR A 511 20.62 0.35 1.60
CA THR A 511 20.90 -0.38 2.86
C THR A 511 22.34 -0.87 2.93
N LEU A 512 22.85 -1.50 1.86
CA LEU A 512 24.22 -2.01 1.81
C LEU A 512 25.27 -0.88 1.87
N ALA A 513 25.06 0.21 1.13
CA ALA A 513 25.98 1.35 1.11
C ALA A 513 26.02 2.09 2.47
N LEU A 514 24.85 2.35 3.07
CA LEU A 514 24.73 3.10 4.32
C LEU A 514 25.27 2.31 5.51
N LEU A 515 24.93 1.02 5.62
CA LEU A 515 25.41 0.17 6.73
C LEU A 515 26.90 -0.18 6.62
N SER A 516 27.49 -0.15 5.42
CA SER A 516 28.94 -0.31 5.23
C SER A 516 29.75 0.98 5.46
N GLY A 517 29.11 2.08 5.86
CA GLY A 517 29.76 3.37 6.10
C GLY A 517 30.16 4.13 4.83
N LYS A 518 29.75 3.68 3.64
CA LYS A 518 30.06 4.32 2.35
C LYS A 518 29.10 5.49 2.06
N SER A 519 29.23 6.54 2.85
CA SER A 519 28.31 7.70 2.86
C SER A 519 28.41 8.66 1.66
N VAL A 520 29.43 8.53 0.80
CA VAL A 520 29.75 9.50 -0.27
C VAL A 520 28.61 9.72 -1.27
N LYS A 521 27.73 8.72 -1.49
CA LYS A 521 26.55 8.81 -2.39
C LYS A 521 25.22 8.70 -1.65
N ALA A 522 25.22 8.95 -0.35
CA ALA A 522 24.03 8.75 0.48
C ALA A 522 22.83 9.60 0.02
N PRO A 523 22.97 10.91 -0.33
CA PRO A 523 21.84 11.71 -0.83
C PRO A 523 21.18 11.15 -2.10
N GLU A 524 21.97 10.74 -3.10
CA GLU A 524 21.45 10.20 -4.35
C GLU A 524 20.68 8.89 -4.13
N LEU A 525 21.21 8.01 -3.27
CA LEU A 525 20.56 6.75 -2.90
C LEU A 525 19.23 6.98 -2.17
N LEU A 526 19.16 7.95 -1.26
CA LEU A 526 17.89 8.33 -0.60
C LEU A 526 16.86 8.88 -1.59
N LEU A 527 17.30 9.72 -2.54
CA LEU A 527 16.43 10.26 -3.59
C LEU A 527 15.94 9.17 -4.54
N GLN A 528 16.80 8.21 -4.91
CA GLN A 528 16.46 7.05 -5.73
C GLN A 528 15.43 6.14 -5.03
N CYS A 529 15.60 5.87 -3.73
CA CYS A 529 14.60 5.16 -2.91
C CYS A 529 13.26 5.90 -2.94
N SER A 530 13.27 7.20 -2.63
CA SER A 530 12.07 8.05 -2.60
C SER A 530 11.32 8.07 -3.94
N ASN A 531 12.05 8.20 -5.06
CA ASN A 531 11.46 8.21 -6.40
C ASN A 531 10.88 6.83 -6.78
N THR A 532 11.61 5.75 -6.51
CA THR A 532 11.18 4.37 -6.79
C THR A 532 9.91 4.04 -6.00
N HIS A 533 9.91 4.32 -4.69
CA HIS A 533 8.75 4.11 -3.80
C HIS A 533 7.53 4.91 -4.26
N THR A 534 7.72 6.20 -4.58
CA THR A 534 6.63 7.07 -5.05
C THR A 534 6.02 6.58 -6.36
N GLN A 535 6.85 6.05 -7.28
CA GLN A 535 6.38 5.45 -8.53
C GLN A 535 5.62 4.14 -8.27
N LEU A 536 6.10 3.27 -7.38
CA LEU A 536 5.41 2.02 -7.03
C LEU A 536 4.06 2.28 -6.33
N VAL A 537 3.98 3.26 -5.41
CA VAL A 537 2.72 3.69 -4.79
C VAL A 537 1.74 4.22 -5.85
N LYS A 538 2.23 4.99 -6.83
CA LYS A 538 1.41 5.47 -7.97
C LYS A 538 0.93 4.32 -8.85
N GLU A 539 1.75 3.31 -9.11
CA GLU A 539 1.36 2.14 -9.88
C GLU A 539 0.34 1.28 -9.12
N ALA A 540 0.59 0.96 -7.86
CA ALA A 540 -0.31 0.17 -7.02
C ALA A 540 -1.69 0.85 -6.86
N SER A 541 -1.73 2.14 -6.54
CA SER A 541 -3.00 2.91 -6.43
C SER A 541 -3.77 3.04 -7.75
N MET A 542 -3.10 2.90 -8.89
CA MET A 542 -3.70 2.84 -10.24
C MET A 542 -4.07 1.40 -10.67
N GLY A 543 -3.99 0.41 -9.78
CA GLY A 543 -4.27 -1.00 -10.09
C GLY A 543 -3.24 -1.63 -11.02
N GLN A 544 -2.00 -1.14 -11.01
CA GLN A 544 -0.88 -1.63 -11.84
C GLN A 544 0.15 -2.46 -11.05
N GLY A 545 -0.14 -2.82 -9.80
CA GLY A 545 0.64 -3.83 -9.08
C GLY A 545 0.52 -5.21 -9.74
N PHE A 546 1.28 -6.18 -9.24
CA PHE A 546 1.25 -7.55 -9.77
C PHE A 546 0.58 -8.55 -8.82
N ASP A 547 0.61 -8.32 -7.50
CA ASP A 547 0.13 -9.29 -6.51
C ASP A 547 -1.36 -9.60 -6.68
N ARG A 548 -2.25 -8.59 -6.83
CA ARG A 548 -3.68 -8.86 -7.10
C ARG A 548 -3.93 -9.44 -8.48
N HIS A 549 -3.14 -9.07 -9.48
CA HIS A 549 -3.30 -9.60 -10.83
C HIS A 549 -2.96 -11.10 -10.89
N LEU A 550 -1.80 -11.50 -10.34
CA LEU A 550 -1.39 -12.90 -10.30
C LEU A 550 -2.35 -13.74 -9.45
N LEU A 551 -2.88 -13.21 -8.34
CA LEU A 551 -3.97 -13.84 -7.58
C LEU A 551 -5.25 -14.01 -8.43
N GLY A 552 -5.62 -13.00 -9.22
CA GLY A 552 -6.75 -13.07 -10.15
C GLY A 552 -6.57 -14.16 -11.21
N LEU A 553 -5.36 -14.33 -11.75
CA LEU A 553 -5.04 -15.40 -12.70
C LEU A 553 -5.09 -16.79 -12.04
N LYS A 554 -4.55 -16.95 -10.82
CA LYS A 554 -4.65 -18.18 -10.03
C LYS A 554 -6.11 -18.62 -9.85
N ILE A 555 -6.95 -17.72 -9.36
CA ILE A 555 -8.38 -17.98 -9.13
C ILE A 555 -9.14 -18.19 -10.44
N THR A 556 -8.67 -17.62 -11.56
CA THR A 556 -9.22 -17.91 -12.89
C THR A 556 -8.92 -19.35 -13.32
N ALA A 557 -7.73 -19.89 -13.02
CA ALA A 557 -7.42 -21.30 -13.28
C ALA A 557 -8.33 -22.24 -12.45
N GLU A 558 -8.50 -21.95 -11.17
CA GLU A 558 -9.42 -22.68 -10.27
C GLU A 558 -10.87 -22.66 -10.80
N ARG A 559 -11.37 -21.49 -11.21
CA ARG A 559 -12.73 -21.32 -11.78
C ARG A 559 -12.95 -22.06 -13.09
N LEU A 560 -11.90 -22.24 -13.90
CA LEU A 560 -11.95 -23.01 -15.14
C LEU A 560 -11.76 -24.51 -14.93
N GLY A 561 -11.52 -24.98 -13.69
CA GLY A 561 -11.20 -26.37 -13.39
C GLY A 561 -9.90 -26.85 -14.05
N LYS A 562 -8.98 -25.93 -14.37
CA LYS A 562 -7.67 -26.26 -14.95
C LYS A 562 -6.70 -26.74 -13.86
N PRO A 563 -5.71 -27.58 -14.20
CA PRO A 563 -4.55 -27.79 -13.34
C PRO A 563 -3.93 -26.45 -12.93
N MET A 564 -3.40 -26.37 -11.71
CA MET A 564 -2.73 -25.16 -11.22
C MET A 564 -1.48 -24.91 -12.07
N PRO A 565 -1.30 -23.72 -12.69
CA PRO A 565 -0.08 -23.41 -13.43
C PRO A 565 1.16 -23.48 -12.53
N ALA A 566 2.26 -24.03 -13.07
CA ALA A 566 3.49 -24.28 -12.33
C ALA A 566 4.08 -23.02 -11.63
N LEU A 567 3.78 -21.82 -12.15
CA LEU A 567 4.12 -20.55 -11.50
C LEU A 567 3.61 -20.46 -10.05
N PHE A 568 2.40 -20.93 -9.76
CA PHE A 568 1.80 -20.80 -8.44
C PHE A 568 2.21 -21.91 -7.47
N GLU A 569 2.98 -22.90 -7.94
CA GLU A 569 3.57 -23.98 -7.16
C GLU A 569 5.09 -23.81 -6.99
N ASP A 570 5.72 -22.95 -7.80
CA ASP A 570 7.15 -22.65 -7.72
C ASP A 570 7.58 -22.18 -6.30
N PRO A 571 8.60 -22.81 -5.70
CA PRO A 571 9.18 -22.37 -4.43
C PRO A 571 9.60 -20.89 -4.39
N GLY A 572 10.02 -20.28 -5.50
CA GLY A 572 10.36 -18.85 -5.55
C GLY A 572 9.13 -17.95 -5.47
N PHE A 573 8.06 -18.27 -6.20
CA PHE A 573 6.75 -17.63 -6.07
C PHE A 573 6.21 -17.76 -4.64
N ASN A 574 6.20 -18.98 -4.09
CA ASN A 574 5.78 -19.23 -2.71
C ASN A 574 6.61 -18.45 -1.69
N ARG A 575 7.95 -18.38 -1.87
CA ARG A 575 8.85 -17.54 -1.07
C ARG A 575 8.46 -16.07 -1.15
N MET A 576 8.10 -15.55 -2.32
CA MET A 576 7.69 -14.16 -2.54
C MET A 576 6.30 -13.82 -2.00
N SER A 577 5.41 -14.80 -1.85
CA SER A 577 4.13 -14.67 -1.13
C SER A 577 4.27 -14.77 0.40
N HIS A 578 5.43 -15.18 0.91
CA HIS A 578 5.70 -15.28 2.35
C HIS A 578 6.21 -13.94 2.92
N PHE A 579 5.27 -13.06 3.29
CA PHE A 579 5.53 -11.68 3.72
C PHE A 579 6.13 -11.56 5.13
N VAL A 580 7.43 -11.81 5.26
CA VAL A 580 8.19 -11.70 6.52
C VAL A 580 8.12 -10.28 7.11
N LEU A 581 8.10 -9.24 6.27
CA LEU A 581 7.84 -7.87 6.69
C LEU A 581 6.45 -7.45 6.19
N SER A 582 5.47 -7.38 7.09
CA SER A 582 4.13 -6.87 6.77
C SER A 582 3.95 -5.49 7.39
N THR A 583 3.69 -4.48 6.56
CA THR A 583 3.72 -3.07 6.97
C THR A 583 2.46 -2.31 6.55
N SER A 584 2.05 -1.33 7.36
CA SER A 584 0.93 -0.44 7.03
C SER A 584 1.10 0.95 7.63
N THR A 585 0.77 1.99 6.85
CA THR A 585 0.90 3.41 7.20
C THR A 585 -0.45 4.04 7.52
N LEU A 586 -0.50 4.88 8.56
CA LEU A 586 -1.69 5.66 8.96
C LEU A 586 -1.34 7.13 9.14
N SER A 587 -1.01 7.80 8.04
CA SER A 587 -0.42 9.15 7.99
C SER A 587 -1.37 10.33 8.33
N THR A 588 -2.11 10.24 9.44
CA THR A 588 -3.02 11.26 9.98
C THR A 588 -2.61 11.73 11.39
N ASN A 589 -3.10 12.89 11.82
CA ASN A 589 -2.94 13.40 13.18
C ASN A 589 -4.06 12.94 14.13
N THR A 590 -5.11 12.29 13.61
CA THR A 590 -6.20 11.70 14.41
C THR A 590 -5.77 10.41 15.13
N ILE A 591 -4.76 9.73 14.62
CA ILE A 591 -4.28 8.43 15.10
C ILE A 591 -2.86 8.63 15.65
N VAL A 592 -2.59 8.10 16.85
CA VAL A 592 -1.22 8.07 17.38
C VAL A 592 -0.43 6.98 16.65
N PHE A 593 -0.91 5.75 16.77
CA PHE A 593 -0.43 4.56 16.07
C PHE A 593 -1.57 3.55 15.84
N GLY A 594 -1.34 2.61 14.94
CA GLY A 594 -2.13 1.39 14.81
C GLY A 594 -1.22 0.17 14.81
N GLY A 595 -1.79 -1.02 15.00
CA GLY A 595 -1.04 -2.27 15.07
C GLY A 595 -1.86 -3.48 14.68
N PHE A 596 -1.17 -4.55 14.29
CA PHE A 596 -1.71 -5.84 13.84
C PHE A 596 -0.67 -6.94 14.12
N GLY A 597 -1.06 -8.22 14.07
CA GLY A 597 -0.13 -9.34 14.26
C GLY A 597 0.77 -9.59 13.05
N PRO A 598 1.80 -10.44 13.18
CA PRO A 598 2.51 -10.98 12.04
C PRO A 598 1.55 -11.78 11.13
N VAL A 599 1.78 -11.74 9.82
CA VAL A 599 0.98 -12.51 8.83
C VAL A 599 1.57 -13.89 8.52
N VAL A 600 2.76 -14.18 9.03
CA VAL A 600 3.50 -15.45 8.95
C VAL A 600 4.29 -15.66 10.25
N GLU A 601 4.55 -16.91 10.64
CA GLU A 601 5.16 -17.25 11.94
C GLU A 601 6.55 -16.62 12.15
N ASP A 602 7.36 -16.49 11.10
CA ASP A 602 8.72 -15.92 11.18
C ASP A 602 8.79 -14.41 10.94
N GLY A 603 7.63 -13.76 10.82
CA GLY A 603 7.49 -12.39 10.36
C GLY A 603 7.33 -11.34 11.45
N LEU A 604 7.14 -10.11 10.99
CA LEU A 604 6.91 -8.90 11.77
C LEU A 604 5.66 -8.18 11.25
N GLY A 605 4.74 -7.83 12.14
CA GLY A 605 3.65 -6.88 11.87
C GLY A 605 4.08 -5.47 12.28
N ILE A 606 4.13 -4.53 11.34
CA ILE A 606 4.66 -3.17 11.57
C ILE A 606 3.63 -2.11 11.16
N GLY A 607 2.89 -1.59 12.13
CA GLY A 607 2.01 -0.44 11.94
C GLY A 607 2.74 0.86 12.25
N TYR A 608 2.80 1.81 11.33
CA TYR A 608 3.57 3.05 11.53
C TYR A 608 2.81 4.34 11.17
N ASN A 609 3.28 5.45 11.77
CA ASN A 609 2.82 6.80 11.47
C ASN A 609 4.01 7.76 11.32
N VAL A 610 3.96 8.63 10.32
CA VAL A 610 4.92 9.71 10.09
C VAL A 610 4.18 11.04 10.21
N SER A 611 4.16 11.58 11.42
CA SER A 611 3.41 12.78 11.79
C SER A 611 4.22 14.06 11.53
N SER A 612 3.58 15.22 11.70
CA SER A 612 4.27 16.52 11.62
C SER A 612 5.33 16.74 12.71
N THR A 613 5.29 15.96 13.81
CA THR A 613 6.17 16.12 14.98
C THR A 613 7.20 15.01 15.12
N GLN A 614 6.85 13.76 14.82
CA GLN A 614 7.72 12.59 15.00
C GLN A 614 7.42 11.45 14.02
N VAL A 615 8.25 10.40 14.04
CA VAL A 615 7.99 9.09 13.43
C VAL A 615 7.71 8.09 14.57
N GLY A 616 6.79 7.15 14.37
CA GLY A 616 6.58 6.06 15.32
C GLY A 616 6.05 4.78 14.69
N ALA A 617 6.26 3.66 15.37
CA ALA A 617 5.82 2.34 14.94
C ALA A 617 5.41 1.44 16.12
N VAL A 618 4.43 0.58 15.88
CA VAL A 618 4.12 -0.61 16.67
C VAL A 618 4.65 -1.82 15.92
N ILE A 619 5.41 -2.67 16.62
CA ILE A 619 6.03 -3.87 16.08
C ILE A 619 5.51 -5.08 16.86
N THR A 620 5.04 -6.09 16.13
CA THR A 620 4.63 -7.39 16.66
C THR A 620 5.45 -8.51 16.03
N SER A 621 5.71 -9.58 16.78
CA SER A 621 6.43 -10.77 16.30
C SER A 621 6.01 -12.03 17.06
N HIS A 622 6.38 -13.21 16.58
CA HIS A 622 6.38 -14.43 17.40
C HIS A 622 7.77 -14.67 18.01
N LYS A 623 7.82 -14.77 19.34
CA LYS A 623 9.03 -14.90 20.18
C LYS A 623 10.01 -16.00 19.75
N LYS A 624 9.49 -17.07 19.12
CA LYS A 624 10.28 -18.22 18.65
C LYS A 624 11.20 -17.85 17.48
N ASN A 625 10.84 -16.85 16.69
CA ASN A 625 11.47 -16.59 15.38
C ASN A 625 12.11 -15.20 15.28
N ARG A 626 11.51 -14.16 15.90
CA ARG A 626 11.98 -12.77 15.87
C ARG A 626 11.72 -12.10 17.21
N ASP A 627 12.58 -11.16 17.60
CA ASP A 627 12.38 -10.30 18.78
C ASP A 627 11.93 -8.89 18.33
N ALA A 628 10.80 -8.42 18.88
CA ALA A 628 10.23 -7.13 18.48
C ALA A 628 11.04 -5.95 19.02
N LYS A 629 11.69 -6.11 20.19
CA LYS A 629 12.44 -5.05 20.89
C LYS A 629 13.80 -4.83 20.26
N ASP A 630 14.48 -5.88 19.82
CA ASP A 630 15.71 -5.76 19.06
C ASP A 630 15.45 -5.17 17.68
N PHE A 631 14.33 -5.52 17.04
CA PHE A 631 13.89 -4.82 15.82
C PHE A 631 13.60 -3.33 16.07
N ALA A 632 12.94 -2.98 17.17
CA ALA A 632 12.69 -1.58 17.54
C ALA A 632 14.00 -0.78 17.72
N LYS A 633 14.99 -1.32 18.44
CA LYS A 633 16.32 -0.70 18.60
C LYS A 633 17.05 -0.54 17.26
N ALA A 634 16.98 -1.55 16.40
CA ALA A 634 17.60 -1.52 15.06
C ALA A 634 16.93 -0.47 14.15
N LEU A 635 15.61 -0.29 14.27
CA LEU A 635 14.85 0.73 13.57
C LEU A 635 15.19 2.14 14.05
N GLU A 636 15.28 2.39 15.36
CA GLU A 636 15.74 3.67 15.91
C GLU A 636 17.16 4.03 15.43
N LYS A 637 18.08 3.07 15.47
CA LYS A 637 19.45 3.24 14.96
C LYS A 637 19.49 3.54 13.45
N SER A 638 18.60 2.90 12.68
CA SER A 638 18.47 3.14 11.24
C SER A 638 17.91 4.54 10.96
N LEU A 639 16.89 4.98 11.72
CA LEU A 639 16.32 6.31 11.62
C LEU A 639 17.32 7.42 12.02
N ASP A 640 18.17 7.19 13.03
CA ASP A 640 19.23 8.15 13.37
C ASP A 640 20.34 8.21 12.31
N THR A 641 20.70 7.06 11.72
CA THR A 641 21.62 7.03 10.56
C THR A 641 21.07 7.88 9.41
N LEU A 642 19.80 7.69 9.04
CA LEU A 642 19.11 8.44 7.98
C LEU A 642 18.98 9.94 8.30
N LYS A 643 18.75 10.31 9.57
CA LYS A 643 18.73 11.70 10.04
C LYS A 643 20.09 12.38 9.88
N ASN A 644 21.17 11.72 10.31
CA ASN A 644 22.51 12.32 10.32
C ASN A 644 23.02 12.56 8.89
N ILE A 645 22.70 11.64 7.96
CA ILE A 645 22.91 11.83 6.51
C ILE A 645 22.15 13.06 6.00
N ARG A 646 20.89 13.24 6.40
CA ARG A 646 20.07 14.38 5.97
C ARG A 646 20.62 15.72 6.48
N SER A 647 21.13 15.80 7.71
CA SER A 647 21.69 17.05 8.26
C SER A 647 22.92 17.55 7.50
N LEU A 648 23.72 16.67 6.88
CA LEU A 648 24.82 17.07 6.00
C LEU A 648 24.32 17.86 4.78
N HIS A 649 23.08 17.64 4.36
CA HIS A 649 22.48 18.30 3.20
C HIS A 649 21.94 19.71 3.50
N GLU A 650 21.81 20.09 4.78
CA GLU A 650 21.43 21.45 5.21
C GLU A 650 22.65 22.39 5.34
N PHE A 651 23.88 21.85 5.28
CA PHE A 651 25.15 22.60 5.29
C PHE A 651 25.88 22.55 3.94
N THR A 652 25.28 23.07 2.86
CA THR A 652 26.04 23.52 1.67
C THR A 652 25.27 24.49 0.75
N PRO A 653 25.06 25.76 1.16
CA PRO A 653 24.97 26.85 0.21
C PRO A 653 26.40 27.26 -0.18
N LEU A 654 26.87 26.86 -1.36
CA LEU A 654 28.05 27.47 -1.97
C LEU A 654 27.67 28.92 -2.32
N ASN A 655 28.34 29.88 -1.68
CA ASN A 655 28.16 31.30 -1.94
C ASN A 655 28.47 31.61 -3.42
N MET A 656 27.44 31.94 -4.19
CA MET A 656 27.58 32.69 -5.44
C MET A 656 27.31 34.16 -5.11
N GLY A 657 28.33 35.00 -5.27
CA GLY A 657 28.36 36.35 -4.73
C GLY A 657 27.41 37.33 -5.42
N GLU A 658 27.01 38.35 -4.66
CA GLU A 658 26.35 39.54 -5.19
C GLU A 658 27.34 40.37 -6.01
N HIS A 659 27.15 40.44 -7.32
CA HIS A 659 27.47 41.64 -8.09
C HIS A 659 26.42 41.84 -9.18
N GLY A 660 25.90 43.07 -9.25
CA GLY A 660 24.85 43.44 -10.19
C GLY A 660 25.43 43.80 -11.55
N ASP A 661 24.99 43.08 -12.57
CA ASP A 661 24.98 43.53 -13.96
C ASP A 661 23.69 43.00 -14.60
N ASN A 662 23.00 43.79 -15.42
CA ASN A 662 21.72 43.37 -16.01
C ASN A 662 21.97 42.28 -17.05
N ARG A 663 21.24 41.17 -16.99
CA ARG A 663 21.46 40.02 -17.89
C ARG A 663 20.87 40.34 -19.28
N PRO A 664 21.69 40.52 -20.34
CA PRO A 664 21.20 41.06 -21.61
C PRO A 664 20.20 40.13 -22.33
N ASP A 665 20.36 38.82 -22.14
CA ASP A 665 19.45 37.78 -22.62
C ASP A 665 18.07 37.86 -21.97
N MET A 666 18.01 38.23 -20.69
CA MET A 666 16.75 38.41 -19.95
C MET A 666 16.03 39.72 -20.34
N VAL A 667 16.78 40.79 -20.63
CA VAL A 667 16.26 42.05 -21.21
C VAL A 667 15.68 41.79 -22.61
N GLU A 668 16.42 41.08 -23.47
CA GLU A 668 16.00 40.68 -24.83
C GLU A 668 14.76 39.77 -24.80
N ALA A 669 14.68 38.83 -23.85
CA ALA A 669 13.53 37.95 -23.66
C ALA A 669 12.29 38.72 -23.16
N ALA A 670 12.45 39.64 -22.21
CA ALA A 670 11.38 40.52 -21.73
C ALA A 670 10.84 41.43 -22.85
N LYS A 671 11.74 41.98 -23.69
CA LYS A 671 11.38 42.77 -24.87
C LYS A 671 10.54 41.97 -25.87
N LYS A 672 10.98 40.76 -26.22
CA LYS A 672 10.24 39.84 -27.12
C LYS A 672 8.88 39.44 -26.54
N PHE A 673 8.80 39.24 -25.23
CA PHE A 673 7.53 38.98 -24.55
C PHE A 673 6.56 40.17 -24.67
N MET A 674 6.99 41.39 -24.34
CA MET A 674 6.15 42.60 -24.44
C MET A 674 5.67 42.89 -25.87
N LEU A 675 6.49 42.58 -26.89
CA LEU A 675 6.15 42.74 -28.31
C LEU A 675 5.30 41.59 -28.90
N THR A 676 5.03 40.53 -28.13
CA THR A 676 4.22 39.39 -28.62
C THR A 676 2.77 39.84 -28.84
N PRO A 677 2.11 39.54 -29.99
CA PRO A 677 0.81 40.12 -30.34
C PRO A 677 -0.33 39.93 -29.32
N LYS A 678 -0.32 38.85 -28.53
CA LYS A 678 -1.32 38.60 -27.46
C LYS A 678 -0.98 39.25 -26.12
N VAL A 679 0.24 39.77 -25.98
CA VAL A 679 0.78 40.37 -24.75
C VAL A 679 0.82 41.88 -24.89
N ARG A 680 1.18 42.41 -26.07
CA ARG A 680 1.29 43.85 -26.34
C ARG A 680 0.07 44.66 -25.91
N ASP A 681 -1.12 44.07 -26.05
CA ASP A 681 -2.40 44.73 -25.76
C ASP A 681 -2.87 44.57 -24.29
N THR A 682 -2.14 43.84 -23.43
CA THR A 682 -2.45 43.73 -21.99
C THR A 682 -1.85 44.90 -21.19
N PRO A 683 -2.45 45.31 -20.05
CA PRO A 683 -1.88 46.36 -19.20
C PRO A 683 -0.43 46.06 -18.77
N PHE A 684 0.43 47.09 -18.79
CA PHE A 684 1.85 46.93 -18.46
C PHE A 684 2.09 46.34 -17.06
N GLU A 685 1.24 46.65 -16.07
CA GLU A 685 1.39 46.09 -14.73
C GLU A 685 1.18 44.57 -14.71
N GLU A 686 0.29 44.02 -15.55
CA GLU A 686 0.14 42.57 -15.69
C GLU A 686 1.35 41.93 -16.38
N GLN A 687 1.91 42.58 -17.40
CA GLN A 687 3.15 42.15 -18.06
C GLN A 687 4.32 42.13 -17.07
N ARG A 688 4.45 43.19 -16.25
CA ARG A 688 5.48 43.32 -15.20
C ARG A 688 5.36 42.23 -14.15
N GLN A 689 4.16 42.00 -13.58
CA GLN A 689 3.92 40.92 -12.61
C GLN A 689 4.26 39.53 -13.19
N PHE A 690 3.95 39.29 -14.47
CA PHE A 690 4.33 38.05 -15.14
C PHE A 690 5.85 37.89 -15.28
N LEU A 691 6.56 38.93 -15.71
CA LEU A 691 8.01 38.90 -15.91
C LEU A 691 8.79 38.75 -14.59
N LEU A 692 8.35 39.43 -13.52
CA LEU A 692 8.85 39.22 -12.16
C LEU A 692 8.64 37.76 -11.72
N GLY A 693 7.45 37.21 -11.97
CA GLY A 693 7.12 35.80 -11.75
C GLY A 693 7.91 34.79 -12.61
N LYS A 694 8.72 35.27 -13.57
CA LYS A 694 9.66 34.49 -14.38
C LYS A 694 11.14 34.74 -14.03
N GLY A 695 11.43 35.55 -13.01
CA GLY A 695 12.80 35.81 -12.55
C GLY A 695 13.55 36.85 -13.39
N VAL A 696 12.84 37.72 -14.10
CA VAL A 696 13.37 38.97 -14.67
C VAL A 696 13.33 40.05 -13.58
N THR A 697 14.38 40.86 -13.43
CA THR A 697 14.45 41.90 -12.39
C THR A 697 13.73 43.20 -12.82
N GLU A 698 13.40 44.08 -11.88
CA GLU A 698 12.81 45.40 -12.20
C GLU A 698 13.70 46.25 -13.11
N ALA A 699 15.03 46.18 -12.93
CA ALA A 699 15.98 46.90 -13.76
C ALA A 699 15.99 46.35 -15.20
N GLU A 700 15.99 45.02 -15.37
CA GLU A 700 15.89 44.36 -16.67
C GLU A 700 14.55 44.66 -17.37
N ILE A 701 13.43 44.72 -16.63
CA ILE A 701 12.10 45.07 -17.15
C ILE A 701 12.05 46.55 -17.60
N ALA A 702 12.63 47.47 -16.81
CA ALA A 702 12.68 48.88 -17.14
C ALA A 702 13.52 49.15 -18.40
N GLU A 703 14.68 48.51 -18.52
CA GLU A 703 15.57 48.58 -19.68
C GLU A 703 14.89 48.00 -20.93
N ALA A 704 14.27 46.81 -20.82
CA ALA A 704 13.52 46.21 -21.90
C ALA A 704 12.42 47.14 -22.43
N ARG A 705 11.66 47.77 -21.53
CA ARG A 705 10.58 48.72 -21.87
C ARG A 705 11.12 50.00 -22.52
N ALA A 706 12.21 50.58 -22.00
CA ALA A 706 12.82 51.78 -22.55
C ALA A 706 13.32 51.57 -24.00
N SER A 707 13.65 50.33 -24.36
CA SER A 707 14.12 49.96 -25.69
C SER A 707 13.02 49.73 -26.75
N ILE A 708 11.74 49.97 -26.42
CA ILE A 708 10.58 49.82 -27.32
C ILE A 708 10.12 51.19 -27.84
N PRO A 709 10.01 51.41 -29.16
CA PRO A 709 9.54 52.68 -29.72
C PRO A 709 8.09 53.02 -29.34
N ALA A 710 7.83 54.28 -29.02
CA ALA A 710 6.50 54.76 -28.59
C ALA A 710 5.37 54.62 -29.63
N ARG A 711 5.69 54.24 -30.88
CA ARG A 711 4.71 53.98 -31.96
C ARG A 711 4.06 52.59 -31.86
N ASP A 712 4.65 51.68 -31.07
CA ASP A 712 4.17 50.30 -30.87
C ASP A 712 3.41 50.12 -29.53
N LEU A 713 3.10 51.23 -28.85
CA LEU A 713 2.32 51.27 -27.61
C LEU A 713 0.94 51.91 -27.87
N ASN A 714 -0.14 51.21 -27.51
CA ASN A 714 -1.50 51.45 -28.02
C ASN A 714 -2.07 52.86 -27.76
N THR A 715 -2.64 53.47 -28.81
CA THR A 715 -3.62 54.56 -28.71
C THR A 715 -5.04 54.00 -28.75
N SER A 716 -5.79 54.14 -27.67
CA SER A 716 -7.22 53.78 -27.62
C SER A 716 -8.10 54.87 -28.23
N SER A 717 -9.18 54.49 -28.92
CA SER A 717 -10.28 55.40 -29.27
C SER A 717 -11.60 54.63 -29.27
N ALA A 718 -12.61 55.20 -28.62
CA ALA A 718 -13.88 54.53 -28.35
C ALA A 718 -14.81 54.52 -29.56
N VAL A 719 -15.68 53.50 -29.64
CA VAL A 719 -16.81 53.46 -30.56
C VAL A 719 -18.05 53.02 -29.79
N HIS A 720 -19.05 53.91 -29.73
CA HIS A 720 -20.41 53.60 -29.27
C HIS A 720 -21.10 52.65 -30.27
N TYR A 721 -21.97 51.77 -29.79
CA TYR A 721 -23.01 51.17 -30.62
C TYR A 721 -24.36 51.14 -29.90
N ASP A 722 -25.41 51.39 -30.66
CA ASP A 722 -26.76 51.66 -30.20
C ASP A 722 -27.55 50.41 -29.76
N VAL A 723 -28.63 50.70 -29.02
CA VAL A 723 -29.61 49.72 -28.54
C VAL A 723 -30.43 49.15 -29.70
N TYR A 724 -30.43 47.83 -29.88
CA TYR A 724 -31.32 47.12 -30.79
C TYR A 724 -32.32 46.25 -30.02
N GLN A 725 -33.62 46.45 -30.24
CA GLN A 725 -34.68 45.61 -29.66
C GLN A 725 -34.91 44.35 -30.51
N PRO A 726 -35.10 43.16 -29.89
CA PRO A 726 -35.35 41.93 -30.63
C PRO A 726 -36.82 41.77 -31.04
N PRO A 727 -37.11 41.22 -32.24
CA PRO A 727 -38.47 40.81 -32.60
C PRO A 727 -38.88 39.54 -31.83
N GLN A 728 -40.18 39.41 -31.51
CA GLN A 728 -40.73 38.28 -30.77
C GLN A 728 -40.57 36.96 -31.55
N GLN A 729 -39.74 36.04 -31.05
CA GLN A 729 -39.73 34.64 -31.48
C GLN A 729 -40.68 33.79 -30.62
N SER A 730 -41.32 32.80 -31.24
CA SER A 730 -42.28 31.93 -30.56
C SER A 730 -41.58 30.98 -29.57
N ARG A 731 -42.22 30.73 -28.42
CA ARG A 731 -41.66 29.92 -27.31
C ARG A 731 -41.30 28.48 -27.68
N LEU A 732 -41.87 27.97 -28.77
CA LEU A 732 -41.62 26.61 -29.27
C LEU A 732 -40.29 26.52 -30.06
N ALA A 733 -39.96 27.56 -30.83
CA ALA A 733 -38.70 27.64 -31.57
C ALA A 733 -37.49 27.82 -30.62
N SER A 734 -37.61 28.70 -29.62
CA SER A 734 -36.52 28.92 -28.66
C SER A 734 -36.24 27.69 -27.78
N PHE A 735 -37.26 26.89 -27.46
CA PHE A 735 -37.07 25.62 -26.76
C PHE A 735 -36.33 24.59 -27.63
N ALA A 736 -36.78 24.37 -28.88
CA ALA A 736 -36.10 23.46 -29.81
C ALA A 736 -34.65 23.88 -30.10
N GLN A 737 -34.42 25.18 -30.28
CA GLN A 737 -33.08 25.73 -30.53
C GLN A 737 -32.19 25.64 -29.28
N SER A 738 -32.75 25.81 -28.08
CA SER A 738 -32.03 25.57 -26.82
C SER A 738 -31.68 24.10 -26.63
N VAL A 739 -32.59 23.17 -26.94
CA VAL A 739 -32.31 21.72 -26.90
C VAL A 739 -31.25 21.33 -27.94
N ALA A 740 -31.28 21.92 -29.15
CA ALA A 740 -30.26 21.71 -30.16
C ALA A 740 -28.90 22.28 -29.73
N VAL A 741 -28.85 23.49 -29.15
CA VAL A 741 -27.60 24.10 -28.64
C VAL A 741 -27.07 23.31 -27.44
N ILE A 742 -27.91 22.90 -26.49
CA ILE A 742 -27.50 22.04 -25.36
C ILE A 742 -27.03 20.67 -25.88
N GLY A 743 -27.69 20.10 -26.89
CA GLY A 743 -27.25 18.87 -27.55
C GLY A 743 -25.88 19.02 -28.22
N CYS A 744 -25.67 20.08 -29.01
CA CYS A 744 -24.41 20.38 -29.67
C CYS A 744 -23.29 20.72 -28.68
N VAL A 745 -23.56 21.48 -27.61
CA VAL A 745 -22.58 21.79 -26.56
C VAL A 745 -22.26 20.56 -25.71
N SER A 746 -23.25 19.72 -25.42
CA SER A 746 -23.04 18.45 -24.71
C SER A 746 -22.26 17.46 -25.57
N TYR A 747 -22.54 17.39 -26.88
CA TYR A 747 -21.80 16.55 -27.82
C TYR A 747 -20.39 17.07 -28.08
N ALA A 748 -20.20 18.39 -28.20
CA ALA A 748 -18.88 19.02 -28.32
C ALA A 748 -18.06 18.86 -27.02
N GLY A 749 -18.69 19.02 -25.85
CA GLY A 749 -18.08 18.77 -24.54
C GLY A 749 -17.73 17.30 -24.35
N TYR A 750 -18.62 16.38 -24.73
CA TYR A 750 -18.35 14.94 -24.77
C TYR A 750 -17.19 14.59 -25.71
N ARG A 751 -17.16 15.17 -26.91
CA ARG A 751 -16.11 14.94 -27.91
C ARG A 751 -14.78 15.57 -27.50
N PHE A 752 -14.78 16.73 -26.84
CA PHE A 752 -13.60 17.35 -26.25
C PHE A 752 -13.05 16.52 -25.08
N LEU A 753 -13.93 16.06 -24.18
CA LEU A 753 -13.56 15.16 -23.10
C LEU A 753 -12.96 13.85 -23.65
N ARG A 754 -13.64 13.22 -24.62
CA ARG A 754 -13.24 11.94 -25.23
C ARG A 754 -12.00 12.01 -26.13
N SER A 755 -11.84 13.07 -26.90
CA SER A 755 -10.74 13.19 -27.90
C SER A 755 -9.54 13.98 -27.40
N PHE A 756 -9.68 14.75 -26.30
CA PHE A 756 -8.60 15.61 -25.80
C PHE A 756 -8.28 15.40 -24.32
N VAL A 757 -9.28 15.17 -23.44
CA VAL A 757 -9.02 15.00 -22.00
C VAL A 757 -8.64 13.56 -21.66
N LEU A 758 -9.41 12.57 -22.13
CA LEU A 758 -9.14 11.15 -21.84
C LEU A 758 -7.79 10.64 -22.41
N PRO A 759 -7.38 10.96 -23.64
CA PRO A 759 -6.09 10.48 -24.15
C PRO A 759 -4.91 11.21 -23.51
N ARG A 760 -5.02 12.52 -23.26
CA ARG A 760 -3.90 13.36 -22.80
C ARG A 760 -3.62 13.30 -21.30
N PHE A 761 -4.59 12.86 -20.49
CA PHE A 761 -4.45 12.78 -19.03
C PHE A 761 -4.65 11.36 -18.46
N PHE A 762 -5.18 10.41 -19.23
CA PHE A 762 -5.53 9.06 -18.74
C PHE A 762 -5.13 7.91 -19.68
N ASP A 763 -4.48 8.17 -20.82
CA ASP A 763 -4.06 7.16 -21.82
C ASP A 763 -5.20 6.26 -22.36
N ILE A 764 -6.47 6.70 -22.25
CA ILE A 764 -7.64 5.96 -22.77
C ILE A 764 -7.90 6.37 -24.22
N PRO A 765 -7.77 5.47 -25.23
CA PRO A 765 -8.00 5.78 -26.63
C PRO A 765 -9.49 5.80 -27.02
N ASP A 766 -9.77 6.40 -28.18
CA ASP A 766 -11.09 6.46 -28.81
C ASP A 766 -11.30 5.23 -29.72
N PRO A 767 -12.40 4.45 -29.65
CA PRO A 767 -12.54 3.22 -30.43
C PRO A 767 -12.51 3.40 -31.96
N ALA A 768 -12.81 4.59 -32.50
CA ALA A 768 -12.61 4.88 -33.93
C ALA A 768 -11.12 4.98 -34.33
N THR A 769 -10.23 5.17 -33.35
CA THR A 769 -8.78 5.02 -33.52
C THR A 769 -8.29 3.63 -33.14
N GLU A 770 -9.11 2.69 -32.66
CA GLU A 770 -8.63 1.34 -32.31
C GLU A 770 -8.25 0.57 -33.58
N GLU A 771 -9.10 0.57 -34.61
CA GLU A 771 -8.80 -0.04 -35.91
C GLU A 771 -7.61 0.65 -36.60
N VAL A 772 -7.58 1.99 -36.57
CA VAL A 772 -6.47 2.78 -37.13
C VAL A 772 -5.17 2.52 -36.36
N ARG A 773 -5.22 2.34 -35.03
CA ARG A 773 -4.05 2.08 -34.18
C ARG A 773 -3.63 0.60 -34.20
N GLN A 774 -4.52 -0.33 -34.51
CA GLN A 774 -4.17 -1.70 -34.87
C GLN A 774 -3.45 -1.74 -36.23
N LEU A 775 -3.95 -1.02 -37.25
CA LEU A 775 -3.27 -0.87 -38.53
C LEU A 775 -1.93 -0.13 -38.39
N GLN A 776 -1.89 0.99 -37.66
CA GLN A 776 -0.65 1.72 -37.36
C GLN A 776 0.30 0.89 -36.49
N GLY A 777 -0.24 0.04 -35.61
CA GLY A 777 0.51 -0.90 -34.77
C GLY A 777 1.17 -1.98 -35.63
N GLN A 778 0.43 -2.63 -36.53
CA GLN A 778 0.95 -3.57 -37.51
C GLN A 778 1.98 -2.92 -38.44
N VAL A 779 1.74 -1.68 -38.90
CA VAL A 779 2.72 -0.93 -39.71
C VAL A 779 3.97 -0.58 -38.89
N ASN A 780 3.84 -0.20 -37.62
CA ASN A 780 4.97 0.10 -36.75
C ASN A 780 5.74 -1.17 -36.33
N GLU A 781 5.08 -2.31 -36.13
CA GLU A 781 5.72 -3.61 -35.90
C GLU A 781 6.44 -4.09 -37.16
N LEU A 782 5.86 -3.87 -38.35
CA LEU A 782 6.51 -4.14 -39.63
C LEU A 782 7.72 -3.22 -39.83
N GLN A 783 7.59 -1.92 -39.55
CA GLN A 783 8.71 -0.96 -39.62
C GLN A 783 9.80 -1.25 -38.59
N ASN A 784 9.45 -1.65 -37.36
CA ASN A 784 10.41 -2.04 -36.34
C ASN A 784 11.07 -3.38 -36.67
N SER A 785 10.36 -4.32 -37.31
CA SER A 785 10.94 -5.57 -37.82
C SER A 785 11.89 -5.30 -38.99
N ILE A 786 11.50 -4.45 -39.95
CA ILE A 786 12.36 -3.99 -41.05
C ILE A 786 13.58 -3.26 -40.51
N LYS A 787 13.41 -2.39 -39.50
CA LYS A 787 14.50 -1.70 -38.83
C LYS A 787 15.40 -2.68 -38.07
N PHE A 788 14.85 -3.65 -37.35
CA PHE A 788 15.64 -4.69 -36.67
C PHE A 788 16.42 -5.55 -37.66
N VAL A 789 15.84 -5.88 -38.82
CA VAL A 789 16.53 -6.56 -39.91
C VAL A 789 17.62 -5.68 -40.52
N LEU A 790 17.38 -4.37 -40.73
CA LEU A 790 18.39 -3.43 -41.21
C LEU A 790 19.52 -3.20 -40.21
N ASP A 791 19.21 -3.04 -38.92
CA ASP A 791 20.18 -2.88 -37.84
C ASP A 791 20.97 -4.18 -37.66
N SER A 792 20.33 -5.35 -37.77
CA SER A 792 20.99 -6.66 -37.76
C SER A 792 21.89 -6.87 -38.99
N VAL A 793 21.44 -6.51 -40.20
CA VAL A 793 22.25 -6.55 -41.43
C VAL A 793 23.41 -5.55 -41.37
N SER A 794 23.20 -4.37 -40.79
CA SER A 794 24.23 -3.34 -40.56
C SER A 794 25.26 -3.80 -39.51
N GLN A 795 24.82 -4.41 -38.42
CA GLN A 795 25.68 -5.02 -37.41
C GLN A 795 26.44 -6.22 -37.99
N THR A 796 25.80 -7.04 -38.82
CA THR A 796 26.44 -8.19 -39.50
C THR A 796 27.46 -7.73 -40.53
N THR A 797 27.17 -6.70 -41.33
CA THR A 797 28.15 -6.12 -42.27
C THR A 797 29.27 -5.37 -41.55
N SER A 798 29.00 -4.74 -40.40
CA SER A 798 30.03 -4.15 -39.53
C SER A 798 30.93 -5.22 -38.89
N MET A 799 30.36 -6.35 -38.44
CA MET A 799 31.12 -7.52 -37.97
C MET A 799 31.90 -8.18 -39.11
N LEU A 800 31.34 -8.26 -40.31
CA LEU A 800 32.02 -8.82 -41.48
C LEU A 800 33.18 -7.91 -41.92
N ALA A 801 33.01 -6.58 -41.87
CA ALA A 801 34.08 -5.62 -42.11
C ALA A 801 35.17 -5.69 -41.02
N ALA A 802 34.80 -5.83 -39.75
CA ALA A 802 35.74 -6.04 -38.66
C ALA A 802 36.51 -7.37 -38.80
N GLN A 803 35.82 -8.46 -39.17
CA GLN A 803 36.45 -9.74 -39.50
C GLN A 803 37.34 -9.63 -40.74
N GLN A 804 36.96 -8.88 -41.77
CA GLN A 804 37.79 -8.66 -42.95
C GLN A 804 39.04 -7.83 -42.61
N GLN A 805 38.95 -6.92 -41.64
CA GLN A 805 40.08 -6.16 -41.11
C GLN A 805 41.00 -7.01 -40.20
N GLU A 806 40.43 -7.90 -39.38
CA GLU A 806 41.15 -8.94 -38.61
C GLU A 806 41.85 -9.93 -39.56
N ILE A 807 41.18 -10.42 -40.59
CA ILE A 807 41.74 -11.30 -41.63
C ILE A 807 42.84 -10.57 -42.41
N SER A 808 42.69 -9.27 -42.70
CA SER A 808 43.74 -8.46 -43.32
C SER A 808 44.96 -8.29 -42.40
N LYS A 809 44.76 -8.09 -41.09
CA LYS A 809 45.84 -8.10 -40.08
C LYS A 809 46.48 -9.49 -39.93
N ALA A 810 45.70 -10.57 -40.03
CA ALA A 810 46.19 -11.94 -40.00
C ALA A 810 47.02 -12.25 -41.26
N LEU A 811 46.59 -11.82 -42.45
CA LEU A 811 47.36 -11.91 -43.68
C LEU A 811 48.65 -11.09 -43.63
N LEU A 812 48.62 -9.90 -43.02
CA LEU A 812 49.83 -9.11 -42.75
C LEU A 812 50.77 -9.80 -41.75
N SER A 813 50.26 -10.46 -40.71
CA SER A 813 51.11 -11.20 -39.77
C SER A 813 51.61 -12.54 -40.34
N VAL A 814 50.89 -13.17 -41.28
CA VAL A 814 51.39 -14.29 -42.09
C VAL A 814 52.48 -13.82 -43.04
N SER A 815 52.32 -12.68 -43.73
CA SER A 815 53.38 -12.08 -44.56
C SER A 815 54.64 -11.71 -43.75
N GLN A 816 54.48 -11.28 -42.50
CA GLN A 816 55.59 -11.09 -41.57
C GLN A 816 56.24 -12.41 -41.14
N ARG A 817 55.45 -13.48 -40.95
CA ARG A 817 55.98 -14.83 -40.68
C ARG A 817 56.74 -15.41 -41.87
N ASP A 818 56.29 -15.20 -43.10
CA ASP A 818 57.04 -15.64 -44.30
C ASP A 818 58.37 -14.90 -44.43
N THR A 819 58.42 -13.60 -44.10
CA THR A 819 59.67 -12.83 -44.07
C THR A 819 60.58 -13.17 -42.90
N ASP A 820 60.06 -13.68 -41.78
CA ASP A 820 60.88 -14.22 -40.68
C ASP A 820 61.32 -15.67 -40.93
N ILE A 821 60.51 -16.51 -41.59
CA ILE A 821 60.91 -17.84 -42.08
C ILE A 821 62.05 -17.70 -43.10
N SER A 822 61.96 -16.75 -44.02
CA SER A 822 63.04 -16.38 -44.95
C SER A 822 64.35 -16.02 -44.23
N LYS A 823 64.28 -15.25 -43.12
CA LYS A 823 65.46 -14.96 -42.27
C LYS A 823 65.97 -16.20 -41.55
N VAL A 824 65.09 -17.09 -41.10
CA VAL A 824 65.47 -18.36 -40.45
C VAL A 824 66.14 -19.32 -41.45
N GLU A 825 65.66 -19.44 -42.69
CA GLU A 825 66.36 -20.18 -43.75
C GLU A 825 67.74 -19.58 -44.05
N THR A 826 67.84 -18.25 -44.11
CA THR A 826 69.11 -17.55 -44.29
C THR A 826 70.07 -17.79 -43.12
N GLY A 827 69.55 -17.81 -41.88
CA GLY A 827 70.28 -18.16 -40.67
C GLY A 827 70.73 -19.62 -40.65
N ILE A 828 69.86 -20.56 -41.03
CA ILE A 828 70.18 -21.99 -41.16
C ILE A 828 71.25 -22.19 -42.24
N SER A 829 71.17 -21.50 -43.39
CA SER A 829 72.21 -21.52 -44.43
C SER A 829 73.56 -21.01 -43.90
N THR A 830 73.55 -19.96 -43.09
CA THR A 830 74.75 -19.38 -42.44
C THR A 830 75.33 -20.31 -41.36
N ILE A 831 74.48 -20.99 -40.59
CA ILE A 831 74.91 -22.02 -39.63
C ILE A 831 75.46 -23.25 -40.38
N LYS A 832 74.90 -23.60 -41.54
CA LYS A 832 75.38 -24.69 -42.39
C LYS A 832 76.75 -24.36 -42.98
N SER A 833 77.01 -23.12 -43.41
CA SER A 833 78.33 -22.71 -43.88
C SER A 833 79.37 -22.66 -42.75
N LEU A 834 79.00 -22.17 -41.56
CA LEU A 834 79.83 -22.21 -40.35
C LEU A 834 80.19 -23.64 -39.91
N LEU A 835 79.24 -24.58 -39.95
CA LEU A 835 79.47 -26.00 -39.63
C LEU A 835 80.30 -26.72 -40.70
N LEU A 836 80.28 -26.26 -41.94
CA LEU A 836 81.10 -26.79 -43.03
C LEU A 836 82.51 -26.18 -43.09
N SER A 837 82.80 -25.13 -42.31
CA SER A 837 84.07 -24.41 -42.33
C SER A 837 84.86 -24.54 -41.02
N HIS A 838 85.40 -25.72 -40.70
CA HIS A 838 86.54 -25.81 -39.76
C HIS A 838 87.46 -27.03 -39.98
N ASN A 839 88.11 -27.07 -41.15
CA ASN A 839 89.46 -27.63 -41.25
C ASN A 839 90.47 -26.52 -40.93
N ASN A 840 90.74 -26.31 -39.64
CA ASN A 840 91.96 -25.66 -39.14
C ASN A 840 92.19 -26.13 -37.70
N PHE A 841 93.34 -26.77 -37.46
CA PHE A 841 93.55 -27.78 -36.41
C PHE A 841 94.05 -27.24 -35.06
N ALA A 842 93.87 -28.07 -34.02
CA ALA A 842 94.91 -28.38 -33.04
C ALA A 842 94.91 -29.90 -32.77
N PRO A 843 96.06 -30.63 -32.85
CA PRO A 843 96.05 -32.09 -32.77
C PRO A 843 96.31 -32.67 -31.36
N ILE A 844 95.49 -33.65 -31.00
CA ILE A 844 95.77 -34.89 -30.24
C ILE A 844 96.56 -34.78 -28.91
N LEU A 845 95.90 -35.19 -27.82
CA LEU A 845 96.46 -36.12 -26.83
C LEU A 845 95.34 -36.96 -26.20
N ALA A 846 95.37 -38.28 -26.41
CA ALA A 846 94.62 -39.25 -25.62
C ALA A 846 95.58 -39.90 -24.61
N PRO A 847 95.13 -40.21 -23.39
CA PRO A 847 95.17 -41.63 -23.00
C PRO A 847 94.07 -42.13 -22.03
N THR A 848 93.75 -43.43 -22.19
CA THR A 848 93.43 -44.43 -21.13
C THR A 848 92.33 -44.20 -20.08
N ALA A 849 91.21 -44.91 -20.28
CA ALA A 849 90.67 -46.00 -19.45
C ALA A 849 90.56 -45.93 -17.88
N THR A 850 89.38 -46.39 -17.43
CA THR A 850 89.02 -47.11 -16.16
C THR A 850 88.64 -46.38 -14.85
N SER A 851 87.46 -46.79 -14.33
CA SER A 851 87.07 -46.97 -12.92
C SER A 851 86.63 -45.77 -12.04
N ALA A 852 85.30 -45.59 -11.89
CA ALA A 852 84.62 -45.44 -10.58
C ALA A 852 83.10 -45.71 -10.68
N LYS A 853 82.48 -46.20 -9.59
CA LYS A 853 81.03 -46.49 -9.46
C LYS A 853 80.23 -45.26 -8.98
N LEU A 854 78.91 -45.28 -9.19
CA LEU A 854 77.83 -44.97 -8.21
C LEU A 854 76.50 -45.58 -8.77
N PRO A 855 75.43 -45.81 -7.96
CA PRO A 855 74.66 -47.06 -8.05
C PRO A 855 73.16 -46.91 -8.38
N SER A 856 72.51 -48.05 -8.57
CA SER A 856 71.09 -48.23 -8.85
C SER A 856 70.18 -48.14 -7.61
N TRP A 857 69.69 -46.92 -7.31
CA TRP A 857 68.52 -46.59 -6.48
C TRP A 857 68.39 -45.05 -6.42
N GLN A 858 67.25 -44.37 -6.29
CA GLN A 858 65.83 -44.75 -6.25
C GLN A 858 65.08 -43.83 -7.25
N GLN A 859 64.32 -44.42 -8.18
CA GLN A 859 63.49 -43.71 -9.16
C GLN A 859 62.17 -43.20 -8.56
N ALA A 860 61.51 -42.27 -9.25
CA ALA A 860 60.05 -42.32 -9.47
C ALA A 860 59.66 -41.45 -10.69
N GLU A 861 58.68 -41.91 -11.49
CA GLU A 861 58.33 -41.36 -12.81
C GLU A 861 56.97 -40.62 -12.85
N SER A 862 56.71 -39.94 -13.96
CA SER A 862 55.47 -39.20 -14.25
C SER A 862 54.55 -39.92 -15.26
N SER A 863 53.24 -39.66 -15.15
CA SER A 863 52.14 -40.37 -15.86
C SER A 863 51.67 -39.70 -17.16
N LEU A 864 51.18 -40.48 -18.15
CA LEU A 864 50.43 -39.99 -19.32
C LEU A 864 49.35 -40.96 -19.87
N SER A 865 48.13 -40.43 -20.05
CA SER A 865 47.08 -40.64 -21.09
C SER A 865 46.67 -42.02 -21.68
N ALA A 866 45.33 -42.20 -21.84
CA ALA A 866 44.60 -43.09 -22.77
C ALA A 866 44.38 -42.39 -24.16
N PRO A 867 43.43 -42.72 -25.11
CA PRO A 867 42.29 -43.68 -25.17
C PRO A 867 41.99 -44.35 -26.58
N ALA A 868 40.83 -45.04 -26.75
CA ALA A 868 40.10 -45.25 -28.03
C ALA A 868 38.61 -45.69 -27.83
N THR A 869 37.73 -45.59 -28.85
CA THR A 869 36.23 -45.57 -28.74
C THR A 869 35.44 -46.31 -29.87
N THR A 870 34.08 -46.22 -29.83
CA THR A 870 32.99 -46.54 -30.82
C THR A 870 32.20 -47.86 -30.57
N SER A 871 30.86 -48.01 -30.74
CA SER A 871 29.65 -47.15 -30.95
C SER A 871 28.36 -47.97 -30.55
N GLY A 872 27.07 -47.56 -30.61
CA GLY A 872 26.34 -46.42 -31.22
C GLY A 872 24.84 -46.27 -30.78
N TYR A 873 23.90 -46.02 -31.72
CA TYR A 873 22.50 -45.50 -31.51
C TYR A 873 21.33 -46.53 -31.38
N THR A 874 20.31 -46.26 -30.53
CA THR A 874 18.90 -45.83 -30.86
C THR A 874 17.91 -45.92 -29.66
N THR A 875 16.73 -45.28 -29.75
CA THR A 875 15.67 -45.07 -28.71
C THR A 875 14.33 -45.77 -29.09
N PRO A 876 13.19 -45.61 -28.35
CA PRO A 876 12.81 -45.89 -26.94
C PRO A 876 11.71 -47.02 -26.92
N PRO A 877 10.52 -47.02 -26.24
CA PRO A 877 10.00 -46.44 -24.97
C PRO A 877 9.15 -47.42 -24.05
N ALA A 878 8.53 -46.86 -22.99
CA ALA A 878 7.18 -47.14 -22.43
C ALA A 878 6.91 -48.09 -21.22
N ASN A 879 6.18 -47.52 -20.23
CA ASN A 879 5.08 -48.04 -19.39
C ASN A 879 5.23 -49.17 -18.33
N PHE A 880 5.10 -48.73 -17.06
CA PHE A 880 4.03 -49.06 -16.07
C PHE A 880 3.91 -50.47 -15.41
N ARG A 881 3.93 -50.45 -14.05
CA ARG A 881 3.42 -51.43 -13.05
C ARG A 881 3.89 -52.90 -13.07
N GLU A 882 4.30 -53.40 -11.90
CA GLU A 882 3.43 -54.29 -11.09
C GLU A 882 3.80 -54.29 -9.60
N THR A 883 3.02 -55.01 -8.78
CA THR A 883 2.94 -54.93 -7.31
C THR A 883 2.90 -56.31 -6.66
N LEU A 884 3.09 -56.35 -5.34
CA LEU A 884 2.88 -57.48 -4.41
C LEU A 884 3.99 -58.54 -4.39
N ASP A 885 4.54 -58.81 -3.21
CA ASP A 885 4.04 -59.91 -2.38
C ASP A 885 4.29 -59.65 -0.89
N GLU A 886 3.57 -60.38 -0.04
CA GLU A 886 3.36 -60.10 1.39
C GLU A 886 4.11 -61.15 2.30
N PRO A 887 3.76 -61.47 3.56
CA PRO A 887 4.67 -61.30 4.69
C PRO A 887 5.11 -62.61 5.38
N GLU A 888 5.99 -62.48 6.39
CA GLU A 888 6.08 -63.43 7.51
C GLU A 888 5.92 -62.70 8.85
N SER A 889 5.31 -63.40 9.81
CA SER A 889 4.94 -62.93 11.15
C SER A 889 6.03 -63.22 12.20
N ASP A 890 5.95 -62.57 13.37
CA ASP A 890 5.60 -63.30 14.60
C ASP A 890 5.43 -62.40 15.85
N GLU A 891 4.47 -62.81 16.68
CA GLU A 891 4.17 -62.59 18.11
C GLU A 891 4.88 -61.45 18.88
N VAL A 892 4.19 -60.44 19.42
CA VAL A 892 3.24 -60.45 20.57
C VAL A 892 3.88 -60.79 21.92
N LEU A 893 3.98 -59.77 22.79
CA LEU A 893 3.91 -59.89 24.26
C LEU A 893 3.20 -58.65 24.83
N ASP A 894 2.69 -58.79 26.05
CA ASP A 894 1.46 -58.13 26.55
C ASP A 894 1.66 -57.43 27.91
N HIS A 895 0.77 -56.48 28.24
CA HIS A 895 0.57 -55.81 29.55
C HIS A 895 1.79 -55.03 30.16
N ASP A 896 1.64 -54.03 31.05
CA ASP A 896 0.46 -53.39 31.66
C ASP A 896 0.76 -51.93 32.13
N GLN A 897 -0.32 -51.16 32.33
CA GLN A 897 -0.53 -50.02 33.28
C GLN A 897 0.65 -49.22 33.88
N VAL A 898 0.62 -47.88 33.70
CA VAL A 898 0.08 -46.87 34.64
C VAL A 898 -0.08 -45.51 33.95
#